data_AF-A0A927YXE2-F1
#
_entry.id   AF-A0A927YXE2-F1
#
_cell.length_a   1.000
_cell.length_b   1.000
_cell.length_c   1.000
_cell.angle_alpha   90.00
_cell.angle_beta   90.00
_cell.angle_gamma   90.00
#
_symmetry.space_group_name_H-M   'P 1'
#
loop_
_entity.id
_entity.type
_entity.pdbx_description
1 polymer ?
#
loop_
_entity_poly.entity_id
_entity_poly.type
_entity_poly.pdbx_seq_one_letter_code
_entity_poly.pdbx_strand_id
1 'polypeptide(L)'
;MKSTNTEQTTKKETFFRKLSQISKQPVFAVIILSLAFICFITNAILPKYSYNQTDGAVEFINPDSFCTSKSNWSAIVDDHKNIYCVDEMGKLVYALDVNELPYDNAEIIDVTFDSDNNLYCHIAIYNENSYITDMEAVLEIDTFGQFKREIAHYDYSKVPNPPSHQVQIHGIHFQNDTLNYIYINDNESTIVSLNPDTPQNNNIVSFTEDGFAEIIKCHSTTDGNFLLLKNNGEIGILSQNGEYKLLYKSSYNAKTGDGIFINDTIYINDTLYVLAGHDKLSLYKLENNDLNLLVPASENIGISETTNIYYSGLGILNSKPVIHINEALYILDNENALEKYTSDFSLPSNIILIDVLKSILPILGIILLLIGIYLAIGNLMKWRFTILSKQLLSTIPLVLLLIIVVVATMLISMINLNSEDIIRETIAINEIAATQFDGEELKNISGYENVETGQIADINKRLRDFINGNQNFWSHNYNLALYVRTTDEKYICIATSDNSNQYMSATIDTDTPIEQNFYEDSHTYPASVSLGDSLDKLHLLLLTPIYSEDGSYDAIIMLNASQDQLIKAILSTGKSLLIQVILLITLLITVIAIVTAQNAKSLKRAKNVIAQIAGGDFSVRVDKYTKDEVGEICMGVNDMADQLEAYFKEKNHNEQFYYKFVPEK
;
A
#
# COMPACT_ATOMS: atom_id res chain seq x y z
N MET A 1 -13.07 30.68 -54.29
CA MET A 1 -12.54 29.72 -53.29
C MET A 1 -11.01 29.61 -53.20
N LYS A 2 -10.20 30.37 -53.97
CA LYS A 2 -8.71 30.34 -53.87
C LYS A 2 -8.06 31.47 -53.07
N SER A 3 -8.80 32.48 -52.60
CA SER A 3 -8.24 33.63 -51.86
C SER A 3 -8.21 33.47 -50.34
N THR A 4 -8.86 32.45 -49.78
CA THR A 4 -8.94 32.23 -48.31
C THR A 4 -7.79 31.43 -47.72
N ASN A 5 -7.01 30.70 -48.54
CA ASN A 5 -5.88 29.87 -48.04
C ASN A 5 -4.58 30.66 -47.81
N THR A 6 -4.37 31.76 -48.53
CA THR A 6 -3.14 32.58 -48.41
C THR A 6 -3.15 33.47 -47.16
N GLU A 7 -4.33 33.81 -46.67
CA GLU A 7 -4.52 34.65 -45.47
C GLU A 7 -4.40 33.83 -44.17
N GLN A 8 -4.77 32.55 -44.21
CA GLN A 8 -4.56 31.65 -43.07
C GLN A 8 -3.09 31.27 -42.86
N THR A 9 -2.33 31.09 -43.95
CA THR A 9 -0.90 30.74 -43.89
C THR A 9 -0.05 31.89 -43.35
N THR A 10 -0.32 33.13 -43.78
CA THR A 10 0.37 34.33 -43.28
C THR A 10 0.06 34.60 -41.80
N LYS A 11 -1.19 34.43 -41.34
CA LYS A 11 -1.52 34.53 -39.90
C LYS A 11 -0.78 33.49 -39.06
N LYS A 12 -0.64 32.26 -39.55
CA LYS A 12 0.06 31.18 -38.85
C LYS A 12 1.56 31.49 -38.69
N GLU A 13 2.23 31.93 -39.75
CA GLU A 13 3.65 32.32 -39.69
C GLU A 13 3.90 33.51 -38.76
N THR A 14 3.01 34.52 -38.80
CA THR A 14 3.14 35.71 -37.94
C THR A 14 2.97 35.36 -36.47
N PHE A 15 2.07 34.41 -36.16
CA PHE A 15 1.86 33.90 -34.81
C PHE A 15 3.09 33.14 -34.28
N PHE A 16 3.66 32.21 -35.06
CA PHE A 16 4.87 31.47 -34.66
C PHE A 16 6.09 32.37 -34.48
N ARG A 17 6.25 33.41 -35.32
CA ARG A 17 7.34 34.39 -35.16
C ARG A 17 7.24 35.15 -33.83
N LYS A 18 6.04 35.62 -33.48
CA LYS A 18 5.77 36.29 -32.20
C LYS A 18 5.99 35.35 -31.02
N LEU A 19 5.54 34.10 -31.09
CA LEU A 19 5.77 33.10 -30.05
C LEU A 19 7.27 32.87 -29.80
N SER A 20 8.08 32.80 -30.87
CA SER A 20 9.54 32.63 -30.77
C SER A 20 10.28 33.83 -30.18
N GLN A 21 9.69 35.03 -30.25
CA GLN A 21 10.26 36.22 -29.61
C GLN A 21 9.90 36.29 -28.13
N ILE A 22 8.68 35.88 -27.78
CA ILE A 22 8.21 35.82 -26.39
C ILE A 22 8.96 34.74 -25.60
N SER A 23 9.19 33.56 -26.20
CA SER A 23 9.95 32.47 -25.55
C SER A 23 11.41 32.82 -25.24
N LYS A 24 11.94 33.89 -25.84
CA LYS A 24 13.28 34.41 -25.58
C LYS A 24 13.34 35.39 -24.41
N GLN A 25 12.23 35.76 -23.78
CA GLN A 25 12.26 36.62 -22.60
C GLN A 25 12.44 35.80 -21.32
N PRO A 26 13.35 36.18 -20.40
CA PRO A 26 13.64 35.40 -19.18
C PRO A 26 12.42 35.27 -18.28
N VAL A 27 11.56 36.30 -18.30
CA VAL A 27 10.27 36.33 -17.61
C VAL A 27 9.39 35.16 -18.04
N PHE A 28 9.42 34.75 -19.31
CA PHE A 28 8.60 33.65 -19.81
C PHE A 28 9.05 32.29 -19.24
N ALA A 29 10.36 32.06 -19.11
CA ALA A 29 10.89 30.85 -18.48
C ALA A 29 10.50 30.77 -16.99
N VAL A 30 10.57 31.90 -16.27
CA VAL A 30 10.13 32.00 -14.88
C VAL A 30 8.64 31.70 -14.75
N ILE A 31 7.80 32.26 -15.63
CA ILE A 31 6.35 31.98 -15.62
C ILE A 31 6.07 30.49 -15.81
N ILE A 32 6.73 29.83 -16.77
CA ILE A 32 6.53 28.39 -17.02
C ILE A 32 7.00 27.54 -15.83
N LEU A 33 8.14 27.89 -15.22
CA LEU A 33 8.61 27.20 -14.01
C LEU A 33 7.67 27.41 -12.82
N SER A 34 7.13 28.63 -12.65
CA SER A 34 6.13 28.91 -11.62
C SER A 34 4.84 28.12 -11.86
N LEU A 35 4.39 27.99 -13.11
CA LEU A 35 3.22 27.18 -13.46
C LEU A 35 3.47 25.69 -13.20
N ALA A 36 4.65 25.18 -13.51
CA ALA A 36 5.04 23.80 -13.15
C ALA A 36 4.97 23.60 -11.62
N PHE A 37 5.52 24.54 -10.86
CA PHE A 37 5.49 24.50 -9.39
C PHE A 37 4.07 24.59 -8.83
N ILE A 38 3.21 25.44 -9.40
CA ILE A 38 1.79 25.50 -9.06
C ILE A 38 1.12 24.16 -9.36
N CYS A 39 1.44 23.47 -10.46
CA CYS A 39 0.86 22.15 -10.73
C CYS A 39 1.22 21.14 -9.63
N PHE A 40 2.46 21.13 -9.16
CA PHE A 40 2.90 20.27 -8.06
C PHE A 40 2.28 20.66 -6.72
N ILE A 41 2.20 21.96 -6.39
CA ILE A 41 1.52 22.43 -5.17
C ILE A 41 0.03 22.09 -5.20
N THR A 42 -0.66 22.38 -6.31
CA THR A 42 -2.08 22.07 -6.45
C THR A 42 -2.30 20.56 -6.33
N ASN A 43 -1.47 19.73 -6.97
CA ASN A 43 -1.55 18.27 -6.82
C ASN A 43 -1.34 17.81 -5.36
N ALA A 44 -0.45 18.46 -4.61
CA ALA A 44 -0.18 18.17 -3.21
C ALA A 44 -1.31 18.64 -2.25
N ILE A 45 -2.03 19.71 -2.59
CA ILE A 45 -3.15 20.24 -1.80
C ILE A 45 -4.47 19.52 -2.14
N LEU A 46 -4.63 19.06 -3.39
CA LEU A 46 -5.83 18.32 -3.77
C LEU A 46 -5.94 17.04 -2.94
N PRO A 47 -7.13 16.73 -2.37
CA PRO A 47 -7.35 15.53 -1.59
C PRO A 47 -6.97 14.28 -2.40
N LYS A 48 -6.39 13.27 -1.73
CA LYS A 48 -6.08 11.99 -2.36
C LYS A 48 -7.30 11.12 -2.18
N TYR A 49 -7.94 10.79 -3.28
CA TYR A 49 -9.00 9.82 -3.28
C TYR A 49 -8.43 8.51 -3.82
N SER A 50 -8.51 7.44 -3.03
CA SER A 50 -8.02 6.10 -3.39
C SER A 50 -9.09 5.32 -4.15
N TYR A 51 -9.63 5.87 -5.25
CA TYR A 51 -10.54 5.12 -6.12
C TYR A 51 -9.74 4.57 -7.32
N ASN A 52 -9.98 3.33 -7.74
CA ASN A 52 -9.42 2.81 -8.99
C ASN A 52 -10.05 3.54 -10.19
N GLN A 53 -9.21 4.24 -10.95
CA GLN A 53 -9.59 5.30 -11.87
C GLN A 53 -9.76 4.81 -13.31
N THR A 54 -10.98 4.47 -13.74
CA THR A 54 -11.47 4.77 -15.11
C THR A 54 -12.99 4.70 -15.27
N ASP A 55 -13.68 3.88 -14.48
CA ASP A 55 -15.04 3.44 -14.84
C ASP A 55 -16.17 4.20 -14.14
N GLY A 56 -15.84 5.13 -13.24
CA GLY A 56 -16.82 5.97 -12.54
C GLY A 56 -17.60 5.26 -11.44
N ALA A 57 -17.16 4.04 -11.08
CA ALA A 57 -17.66 3.24 -9.97
C ALA A 57 -16.54 3.04 -8.92
N VAL A 58 -16.93 2.71 -7.68
CA VAL A 58 -16.00 2.24 -6.65
C VAL A 58 -15.94 0.72 -6.77
N GLU A 59 -14.75 0.21 -7.10
CA GLU A 59 -14.45 -1.21 -6.97
C GLU A 59 -13.95 -1.45 -5.56
N PHE A 60 -14.53 -2.44 -4.88
CA PHE A 60 -14.06 -2.85 -3.56
C PHE A 60 -12.88 -3.79 -3.72
N ILE A 61 -11.92 -3.70 -2.80
CA ILE A 61 -10.78 -4.61 -2.76
C ILE A 61 -11.13 -5.84 -1.92
N ASN A 62 -11.57 -5.61 -0.68
CA ASN A 62 -11.97 -6.63 0.26
C ASN A 62 -12.92 -6.02 1.32
N PRO A 63 -14.23 -5.92 1.05
CA PRO A 63 -15.16 -5.33 1.98
C PRO A 63 -15.44 -6.27 3.16
N ASP A 64 -15.18 -5.78 4.38
CA ASP A 64 -15.09 -6.58 5.60
C ASP A 64 -16.28 -6.37 6.56
N SER A 65 -16.78 -5.14 6.68
CA SER A 65 -17.91 -4.80 7.56
C SER A 65 -18.90 -3.86 6.85
N PHE A 66 -20.18 -3.99 7.22
CA PHE A 66 -21.29 -3.24 6.63
C PHE A 66 -22.29 -2.87 7.71
N CYS A 67 -22.79 -1.64 7.67
CA CYS A 67 -23.96 -1.26 8.44
C CYS A 67 -24.90 -0.39 7.61
N THR A 68 -26.20 -0.44 7.96
CA THR A 68 -27.22 0.40 7.36
C THR A 68 -27.85 1.27 8.44
N SER A 69 -27.96 2.58 8.20
CA SER A 69 -28.65 3.52 9.08
C SER A 69 -30.17 3.38 8.98
N LYS A 70 -30.89 4.01 9.92
CA LYS A 70 -32.37 4.09 9.85
C LYS A 70 -32.88 4.87 8.62
N SER A 71 -32.05 5.72 8.03
CA SER A 71 -32.35 6.47 6.80
C SER A 71 -31.86 5.73 5.54
N ASN A 72 -31.54 4.43 5.64
CA ASN A 72 -30.98 3.62 4.56
C ASN A 72 -29.66 4.14 3.99
N TRP A 73 -28.89 4.90 4.79
CA TRP A 73 -27.48 5.10 4.45
C TRP A 73 -26.73 3.82 4.72
N SER A 74 -25.75 3.49 3.91
CA SER A 74 -24.90 2.32 4.14
C SER A 74 -23.45 2.74 4.28
N ALA A 75 -22.74 2.15 5.23
CA ALA A 75 -21.29 2.28 5.36
C ALA A 75 -20.68 0.92 5.04
N ILE A 76 -19.64 0.95 4.22
CA ILE A 76 -18.94 -0.24 3.75
C ILE A 76 -17.47 -0.06 4.09
N VAL A 77 -16.95 -0.89 4.99
CA VAL A 77 -15.53 -0.94 5.32
C VAL A 77 -14.84 -1.82 4.29
N ASP A 78 -13.80 -1.31 3.64
CA ASP A 78 -13.04 -1.98 2.58
C ASP A 78 -11.54 -2.03 2.90
N ASP A 79 -10.99 -3.25 2.87
CA ASP A 79 -9.59 -3.59 3.18
C ASP A 79 -9.14 -3.05 4.54
N HIS A 80 -10.06 -3.00 5.51
CA HIS A 80 -9.88 -2.33 6.81
C HIS A 80 -9.31 -0.89 6.74
N LYS A 81 -9.34 -0.20 5.61
CA LYS A 81 -8.68 1.10 5.41
C LYS A 81 -9.62 2.18 4.93
N ASN A 82 -10.64 1.81 4.18
CA ASN A 82 -11.55 2.77 3.58
C ASN A 82 -12.96 2.53 4.11
N ILE A 83 -13.71 3.60 4.34
CA ILE A 83 -15.15 3.55 4.56
C ILE A 83 -15.82 4.26 3.40
N TYR A 84 -16.73 3.56 2.71
CA TYR A 84 -17.60 4.15 1.70
C TYR A 84 -18.99 4.33 2.27
N CYS A 85 -19.40 5.59 2.46
CA CYS A 85 -20.74 5.94 2.94
C CYS A 85 -21.63 6.37 1.78
N VAL A 86 -22.73 5.66 1.60
CA VAL A 86 -23.63 5.78 0.45
C VAL A 86 -25.05 6.05 0.93
N ASP A 87 -25.79 6.88 0.20
CA ASP A 87 -27.18 7.19 0.53
C ASP A 87 -28.16 6.10 0.05
N GLU A 88 -29.44 6.28 0.34
CA GLU A 88 -30.52 5.37 -0.04
C GLU A 88 -30.65 5.15 -1.56
N MET A 89 -30.09 6.06 -2.38
CA MET A 89 -30.09 5.96 -3.83
C MET A 89 -28.83 5.24 -4.37
N GLY A 90 -27.96 4.77 -3.48
CA GLY A 90 -26.67 4.19 -3.87
C GLY A 90 -25.71 5.23 -4.42
N LYS A 91 -25.81 6.49 -3.98
CA LYS A 91 -24.85 7.54 -4.33
C LYS A 91 -23.84 7.71 -3.20
N LEU A 92 -22.56 7.76 -3.55
CA LEU A 92 -21.50 8.03 -2.58
C LEU A 92 -21.67 9.42 -1.97
N VAL A 93 -21.85 9.47 -0.65
CA VAL A 93 -21.96 10.71 0.14
C VAL A 93 -20.56 11.21 0.47
N TYR A 94 -19.73 10.34 1.06
CA TYR A 94 -18.32 10.56 1.33
C TYR A 94 -17.58 9.23 1.36
N ALA A 95 -16.25 9.29 1.24
CA ALA A 95 -15.38 8.19 1.62
C ALA A 95 -14.36 8.70 2.63
N LEU A 96 -13.98 7.84 3.56
CA LEU A 96 -13.01 8.11 4.60
C LEU A 96 -11.86 7.11 4.46
N ASP A 97 -10.64 7.61 4.26
CA ASP A 97 -9.41 6.82 4.35
C ASP A 97 -8.94 6.87 5.82
N VAL A 98 -8.56 5.73 6.38
CA VAL A 98 -8.10 5.61 7.77
C VAL A 98 -6.92 6.53 8.07
N ASN A 99 -6.09 6.87 7.07
CA ASN A 99 -4.98 7.81 7.20
C ASN A 99 -5.42 9.28 7.37
N GLU A 100 -6.71 9.59 7.19
CA GLU A 100 -7.28 10.91 7.50
C GLU A 100 -7.70 11.04 8.97
N LEU A 101 -7.70 9.93 9.73
CA LEU A 101 -7.95 9.91 11.16
C LEU A 101 -6.72 10.36 11.95
N PRO A 102 -6.85 10.77 13.22
CA PRO A 102 -5.72 11.29 14.01
C PRO A 102 -4.73 10.21 14.50
N TYR A 103 -4.73 9.03 13.89
CA TYR A 103 -3.91 7.87 14.29
C TYR A 103 -3.15 7.31 13.09
N ASP A 104 -1.87 7.02 13.30
CA ASP A 104 -1.04 6.31 12.33
C ASP A 104 -1.20 4.79 12.51
N ASN A 105 -1.04 4.00 11.44
CA ASN A 105 -1.17 2.53 11.46
C ASN A 105 -2.50 2.02 12.05
N ALA A 106 -3.57 2.77 11.84
CA ALA A 106 -4.91 2.36 12.22
C ALA A 106 -5.55 1.49 11.13
N GLU A 107 -6.39 0.56 11.54
CA GLU A 107 -7.29 -0.22 10.71
C GLU A 107 -8.71 -0.08 11.24
N ILE A 108 -9.68 -0.03 10.34
CA ILE A 108 -11.11 0.05 10.63
C ILE A 108 -11.64 -1.38 10.75
N ILE A 109 -12.21 -1.66 11.91
CA ILE A 109 -12.67 -3.00 12.27
C ILE A 109 -14.17 -3.13 12.07
N ASP A 110 -14.93 -2.17 12.59
CA ASP A 110 -16.39 -2.21 12.55
C ASP A 110 -17.01 -0.82 12.56
N VAL A 111 -18.25 -0.71 12.08
CA VAL A 111 -18.97 0.57 11.89
C VAL A 111 -20.44 0.48 12.26
N THR A 112 -20.99 1.54 12.85
CA THR A 112 -22.45 1.69 13.08
C THR A 112 -22.91 3.13 12.93
N PHE A 113 -24.15 3.37 12.50
CA PHE A 113 -24.73 4.71 12.46
C PHE A 113 -25.58 5.02 13.69
N ASP A 114 -25.59 6.29 14.11
CA ASP A 114 -26.64 6.80 15.00
C ASP A 114 -27.93 7.17 14.26
N SER A 115 -28.90 7.72 15.01
CA SER A 115 -30.17 8.21 14.45
C SER A 115 -30.05 9.42 13.54
N ASP A 116 -28.95 10.18 13.64
CA ASP A 116 -28.69 11.39 12.86
C ASP A 116 -27.75 11.12 11.66
N ASN A 117 -27.43 9.84 11.41
CA ASN A 117 -26.47 9.36 10.42
C ASN A 117 -25.01 9.78 10.67
N ASN A 118 -24.64 10.16 11.90
CA ASN A 118 -23.22 10.17 12.26
C ASN A 118 -22.75 8.71 12.35
N LEU A 119 -21.52 8.48 11.89
CA LEU A 119 -20.92 7.16 11.85
C LEU A 119 -20.01 6.99 13.06
N TYR A 120 -20.16 5.86 13.76
CA TYR A 120 -19.26 5.42 14.80
C TYR A 120 -18.37 4.35 14.21
N CYS A 121 -17.07 4.55 14.32
CA CYS A 121 -16.05 3.72 13.71
C CYS A 121 -15.14 3.15 14.80
N HIS A 122 -15.10 1.83 14.92
CA HIS A 122 -14.13 1.14 15.76
C HIS A 122 -12.85 0.92 14.96
N ILE A 123 -11.74 1.42 15.49
CA ILE A 123 -10.42 1.26 14.92
C ILE A 123 -9.50 0.50 15.88
N ALA A 124 -8.63 -0.31 15.30
CA ALA A 124 -7.46 -0.89 15.97
C ALA A 124 -6.21 -0.17 15.49
N ILE A 125 -5.32 0.18 16.41
CA ILE A 125 -4.06 0.86 16.13
C ILE A 125 -2.95 -0.11 16.47
N TYR A 126 -2.17 -0.46 15.46
CA TYR A 126 -1.07 -1.39 15.62
C TYR A 126 0.25 -0.67 15.79
N ASN A 127 1.20 -1.36 16.43
CA ASN A 127 2.57 -0.91 16.50
C ASN A 127 3.20 -0.78 15.09
N GLU A 128 4.42 -0.22 15.00
CA GLU A 128 5.11 -0.01 13.71
C GLU A 128 5.30 -1.28 12.84
N ASN A 129 5.15 -2.45 13.46
CA ASN A 129 5.28 -3.76 12.84
C ASN A 129 3.94 -4.41 12.46
N SER A 130 2.80 -3.79 12.80
CA SER A 130 1.45 -4.25 12.43
C SER A 130 1.00 -5.60 13.01
N TYR A 131 1.63 -6.10 14.07
CA TYR A 131 1.24 -7.38 14.70
C TYR A 131 0.74 -7.25 16.14
N ILE A 132 1.06 -6.15 16.82
CA ILE A 132 0.59 -5.90 18.19
C ILE A 132 -0.40 -4.76 18.14
N THR A 133 -1.57 -4.97 18.74
CA THR A 133 -2.58 -3.94 18.95
C THR A 133 -2.10 -3.07 20.11
N ASP A 134 -1.56 -1.89 19.81
CA ASP A 134 -1.13 -0.93 20.84
C ASP A 134 -2.34 -0.25 21.47
N MET A 135 -3.41 -0.05 20.70
CA MET A 135 -4.59 0.66 21.15
C MET A 135 -5.83 0.30 20.33
N GLU A 136 -7.00 0.43 20.93
CA GLU A 136 -8.29 0.46 20.24
C GLU A 136 -9.07 1.72 20.60
N ALA A 137 -9.83 2.26 19.63
CA ALA A 137 -10.67 3.41 19.86
C ALA A 137 -11.99 3.31 19.08
N VAL A 138 -13.03 3.96 19.62
CA VAL A 138 -14.27 4.21 18.88
C VAL A 138 -14.34 5.71 18.60
N LEU A 139 -14.46 6.07 17.33
CA LEU A 139 -14.50 7.46 16.86
C LEU A 139 -15.89 7.83 16.35
N GLU A 140 -16.32 9.06 16.57
CA GLU A 140 -17.51 9.63 15.94
C GLU A 140 -17.08 10.45 14.71
N ILE A 141 -17.66 10.12 13.56
CA ILE A 141 -17.48 10.76 12.27
C ILE A 141 -18.81 11.40 11.88
N ASP A 142 -18.78 12.67 11.46
CA ASP A 142 -20.00 13.37 11.08
C ASP A 142 -20.55 12.92 9.71
N THR A 143 -21.71 13.47 9.34
CA THR A 143 -22.38 13.19 8.06
C THR A 143 -21.61 13.65 6.81
N PHE A 144 -20.47 14.34 6.99
CA PHE A 144 -19.58 14.78 5.92
C PHE A 144 -18.28 13.97 5.86
N GLY A 145 -18.14 12.93 6.70
CA GLY A 145 -16.94 12.12 6.78
C GLY A 145 -15.81 12.76 7.60
N GLN A 146 -16.09 13.78 8.41
CA GLN A 146 -15.07 14.43 9.24
C GLN A 146 -15.03 13.86 10.64
N PHE A 147 -13.83 13.59 11.14
CA PHE A 147 -13.61 13.21 12.53
C PHE A 147 -14.13 14.30 13.48
N LYS A 148 -15.01 13.91 14.40
CA LYS A 148 -15.64 14.82 15.37
C LYS A 148 -15.02 14.69 16.76
N ARG A 149 -14.95 13.46 17.29
CA ARG A 149 -14.36 13.17 18.62
C ARG A 149 -14.10 11.68 18.81
N GLU A 150 -13.24 11.36 19.77
CA GLU A 150 -13.05 10.00 20.32
C GLU A 150 -14.13 9.74 21.39
N ILE A 151 -14.74 8.56 21.35
CA ILE A 151 -15.85 8.13 22.21
C ILE A 151 -15.38 7.13 23.27
N ALA A 152 -14.53 6.18 22.86
CA ALA A 152 -13.93 5.17 23.74
C ALA A 152 -12.46 4.95 23.34
N HIS A 153 -11.63 4.57 24.32
CA HIS A 153 -10.19 4.44 24.17
C HIS A 153 -9.63 3.37 25.10
N TYR A 154 -8.84 2.46 24.56
CA TYR A 154 -8.19 1.36 25.26
C TYR A 154 -6.71 1.32 24.87
N ASP A 155 -5.81 1.67 25.79
CA ASP A 155 -4.35 1.71 25.59
C ASP A 155 -3.71 0.41 26.12
N TYR A 156 -3.24 -0.44 25.21
CA TYR A 156 -2.57 -1.70 25.52
C TYR A 156 -1.05 -1.58 25.51
N SER A 157 -0.47 -0.46 25.06
CA SER A 157 0.98 -0.28 24.90
C SER A 157 1.81 -0.48 26.18
N LYS A 158 1.14 -0.45 27.35
CA LYS A 158 1.75 -0.62 28.68
C LYS A 158 1.39 -1.94 29.35
N VAL A 159 0.56 -2.76 28.71
CA VAL A 159 0.18 -4.07 29.24
C VAL A 159 1.34 -5.03 28.98
N PRO A 160 1.72 -5.91 29.94
CA PRO A 160 2.85 -6.83 29.75
C PRO A 160 2.71 -7.77 28.55
N ASN A 161 1.47 -8.11 28.19
CA ASN A 161 1.11 -8.94 27.05
C ASN A 161 -0.01 -8.24 26.28
N PRO A 162 0.32 -7.27 25.41
CA PRO A 162 -0.69 -6.62 24.59
C PRO A 162 -1.32 -7.63 23.61
N PRO A 163 -2.57 -7.39 23.18
CA PRO A 163 -3.21 -8.24 22.16
C PRO A 163 -2.36 -8.29 20.87
N SER A 164 -2.21 -9.47 20.28
CA SER A 164 -1.46 -9.67 19.04
C SER A 164 -2.43 -9.77 17.88
N HIS A 165 -2.64 -8.69 17.12
CA HIS A 165 -3.56 -8.67 15.97
C HIS A 165 -4.99 -9.14 16.29
N GLN A 166 -5.36 -9.04 17.57
CA GLN A 166 -6.67 -9.36 18.11
C GLN A 166 -7.29 -8.06 18.60
N VAL A 167 -8.51 -7.80 18.15
CA VAL A 167 -9.36 -6.73 18.66
C VAL A 167 -10.10 -7.24 19.88
N GLN A 168 -10.27 -6.39 20.88
CA GLN A 168 -11.02 -6.71 22.09
C GLN A 168 -12.43 -6.13 22.06
N ILE A 169 -12.67 -5.09 21.25
CA ILE A 169 -14.01 -4.56 21.00
C ILE A 169 -14.65 -5.34 19.85
N HIS A 170 -15.89 -5.78 20.03
CA HIS A 170 -16.65 -6.49 19.01
C HIS A 170 -18.10 -6.01 18.91
N GLY A 171 -18.63 -6.06 17.69
CA GLY A 171 -20.04 -5.87 17.35
C GLY A 171 -20.60 -4.53 17.77
N ILE A 172 -19.98 -3.42 17.35
CA ILE A 172 -20.45 -2.09 17.77
C ILE A 172 -21.87 -1.83 17.25
N HIS A 173 -22.73 -1.24 18.08
CA HIS A 173 -24.12 -0.98 17.73
C HIS A 173 -24.68 0.26 18.42
N PHE A 174 -25.29 1.16 17.67
CA PHE A 174 -25.96 2.32 18.23
C PHE A 174 -27.48 2.12 18.29
N GLN A 175 -28.05 2.19 19.50
CA GLN A 175 -29.48 2.10 19.73
C GLN A 175 -29.90 2.95 20.92
N ASN A 176 -31.07 3.59 20.85
CA ASN A 176 -31.65 4.35 21.96
C ASN A 176 -30.69 5.39 22.57
N ASP A 177 -29.96 6.13 21.73
CA ASP A 177 -28.95 7.13 22.12
C ASP A 177 -27.76 6.56 22.93
N THR A 178 -27.55 5.25 22.81
CA THR A 178 -26.45 4.53 23.44
C THR A 178 -25.68 3.72 22.40
N LEU A 179 -24.36 3.80 22.48
CA LEU A 179 -23.46 2.91 21.75
C LEU A 179 -23.18 1.70 22.65
N ASN A 180 -23.35 0.51 22.09
CA ASN A 180 -23.19 -0.76 22.77
C ASN A 180 -22.13 -1.58 22.02
N TYR A 181 -21.27 -2.28 22.75
CA TYR A 181 -20.33 -3.26 22.19
C TYR A 181 -19.93 -4.27 23.25
N ILE A 182 -19.33 -5.37 22.81
CA ILE A 182 -18.70 -6.34 23.70
C ILE A 182 -17.22 -6.02 23.78
N TYR A 183 -16.71 -5.90 25.00
CA TYR A 183 -15.28 -5.82 25.29
C TYR A 183 -14.84 -7.13 25.92
N ILE A 184 -13.96 -7.85 25.23
CA ILE A 184 -13.37 -9.11 25.67
C ILE A 184 -12.03 -8.81 26.36
N ASN A 185 -11.72 -9.56 27.41
CA ASN A 185 -10.42 -9.53 28.08
C ASN A 185 -10.09 -10.98 28.48
N ASP A 186 -8.83 -11.27 28.76
CA ASP A 186 -8.32 -12.62 29.07
C ASP A 186 -9.12 -13.37 30.17
N ASN A 187 -9.86 -12.66 31.03
CA ASN A 187 -10.56 -13.23 32.16
C ASN A 187 -12.08 -13.01 32.14
N GLU A 188 -12.60 -12.09 31.32
CA GLU A 188 -13.99 -11.64 31.42
C GLU A 188 -14.43 -10.93 30.13
N SER A 189 -15.66 -11.21 29.70
CA SER A 189 -16.31 -10.52 28.60
C SER A 189 -17.37 -9.58 29.17
N THR A 190 -17.44 -8.35 28.66
CA THR A 190 -18.33 -7.32 29.20
C THR A 190 -19.11 -6.64 28.10
N ILE A 191 -20.41 -6.44 28.31
CA ILE A 191 -21.21 -5.55 27.47
C ILE A 191 -21.01 -4.13 28.00
N VAL A 192 -20.49 -3.26 27.16
CA VAL A 192 -20.31 -1.83 27.46
C VAL A 192 -21.40 -1.05 26.75
N SER A 193 -22.26 -0.38 27.52
CA SER A 193 -23.25 0.56 27.03
C SER A 193 -22.85 1.97 27.44
N LEU A 194 -22.58 2.83 26.46
CA LEU A 194 -22.14 4.21 26.69
C LEU A 194 -23.03 5.21 25.97
N ASN A 195 -23.24 6.38 26.58
CA ASN A 195 -23.87 7.51 25.93
C ASN A 195 -22.79 8.41 25.31
N PRO A 196 -22.74 8.58 23.98
CA PRO A 196 -21.65 9.35 23.33
C PRO A 196 -21.53 10.82 23.76
N ASP A 197 -22.62 11.42 24.27
CA ASP A 197 -22.59 12.79 24.79
C ASP A 197 -22.06 12.86 26.23
N THR A 198 -22.12 11.75 26.97
CA THR A 198 -21.63 11.63 28.35
C THR A 198 -20.86 10.32 28.58
N PRO A 199 -19.68 10.13 27.94
CA PRO A 199 -18.99 8.83 27.88
C PRO A 199 -18.46 8.29 29.23
N GLN A 200 -18.66 9.05 30.33
CA GLN A 200 -18.24 8.63 31.67
C GLN A 200 -19.28 7.77 32.40
N ASN A 201 -20.53 7.73 31.92
CA ASN A 201 -21.62 6.98 32.54
C ASN A 201 -21.87 5.68 31.78
N ASN A 202 -20.95 4.72 31.91
CA ASN A 202 -21.06 3.44 31.23
C ASN A 202 -21.85 2.46 32.10
N ASN A 203 -22.84 1.80 31.51
CA ASN A 203 -23.42 0.61 32.11
C ASN A 203 -22.59 -0.58 31.63
N ILE A 204 -22.09 -1.39 32.57
CA ILE A 204 -21.22 -2.52 32.28
C ILE A 204 -21.93 -3.76 32.80
N VAL A 205 -22.26 -4.67 31.89
CA VAL A 205 -22.80 -5.98 32.24
C VAL A 205 -21.74 -7.02 31.94
N SER A 206 -21.13 -7.53 33.01
CA SER A 206 -20.19 -8.63 32.95
C SER A 206 -20.89 -9.95 32.68
N PHE A 207 -20.29 -10.78 31.83
CA PHE A 207 -20.63 -12.18 31.68
C PHE A 207 -19.35 -13.01 31.58
N THR A 208 -19.44 -14.27 31.99
CA THR A 208 -18.32 -15.20 31.90
C THR A 208 -18.67 -16.25 30.87
N GLU A 209 -17.68 -16.59 30.04
CA GLU A 209 -17.82 -17.68 29.09
C GLU A 209 -17.61 -19.00 29.85
N ASP A 210 -18.51 -19.94 29.65
CA ASP A 210 -18.39 -21.26 30.25
C ASP A 210 -17.38 -22.10 29.45
N GLY A 211 -16.28 -22.52 30.09
CA GLY A 211 -15.32 -23.46 29.51
C GLY A 211 -14.21 -22.80 28.69
N PHE A 212 -13.83 -23.46 27.58
CA PHE A 212 -12.75 -23.04 26.67
C PHE A 212 -13.27 -22.46 25.35
N ALA A 213 -14.59 -22.31 25.22
CA ALA A 213 -15.18 -21.77 24.01
C ALA A 213 -15.05 -20.25 24.01
N GLU A 214 -14.37 -19.70 23.02
CA GLU A 214 -14.09 -18.27 22.85
C GLU A 214 -14.99 -17.68 21.76
N ILE A 215 -15.40 -16.42 21.92
CA ILE A 215 -16.09 -15.67 20.87
C ILE A 215 -15.11 -15.41 19.71
N ILE A 216 -15.47 -15.87 18.51
CA ILE A 216 -14.70 -15.62 17.27
C ILE A 216 -15.34 -14.54 16.39
N LYS A 217 -16.66 -14.42 16.40
CA LYS A 217 -17.36 -13.33 15.70
C LYS A 217 -18.53 -12.86 16.53
N CYS A 218 -18.78 -11.56 16.47
CA CYS A 218 -19.92 -10.94 17.12
C CYS A 218 -20.51 -9.89 16.18
N HIS A 219 -21.80 -10.04 15.89
CA HIS A 219 -22.57 -9.11 15.07
C HIS A 219 -23.68 -8.51 15.91
N SER A 220 -24.00 -7.24 15.68
CA SER A 220 -25.17 -6.64 16.30
C SER A 220 -26.45 -7.06 15.58
N THR A 221 -27.50 -7.32 16.36
CA THR A 221 -28.83 -7.64 15.82
C THR A 221 -29.67 -6.38 15.71
N THR A 222 -30.72 -6.41 14.88
CA THR A 222 -31.61 -5.25 14.65
C THR A 222 -32.36 -4.77 15.90
N ASP A 223 -32.53 -5.65 16.89
CA ASP A 223 -33.15 -5.36 18.19
C ASP A 223 -32.13 -4.92 19.26
N GLY A 224 -30.84 -4.83 18.91
CA GLY A 224 -29.77 -4.33 19.78
C GLY A 224 -29.13 -5.38 20.68
N ASN A 225 -29.39 -6.67 20.43
CA ASN A 225 -28.67 -7.77 21.06
C ASN A 225 -27.40 -8.10 20.25
N PHE A 226 -26.62 -9.07 20.71
CA PHE A 226 -25.40 -9.51 20.03
C PHE A 226 -25.54 -10.97 19.59
N LEU A 227 -25.33 -11.23 18.31
CA LEU A 227 -25.19 -12.57 17.77
C LEU A 227 -23.73 -13.00 17.93
N LEU A 228 -23.49 -14.04 18.73
CA LEU A 228 -22.17 -14.58 19.00
C LEU A 228 -21.98 -15.88 18.22
N LEU A 229 -20.84 -15.99 17.54
CA LEU A 229 -20.29 -17.23 17.04
C LEU A 229 -19.05 -17.56 17.88
N LYS A 230 -19.01 -18.78 18.43
CA LYS A 230 -17.86 -19.28 19.20
C LYS A 230 -17.02 -20.27 18.40
N ASN A 231 -15.75 -20.41 18.78
CA ASN A 231 -14.79 -21.35 18.17
C ASN A 231 -15.21 -22.83 18.27
N ASN A 232 -16.14 -23.20 19.15
CA ASN A 232 -16.74 -24.55 19.23
C ASN A 232 -17.98 -24.74 18.35
N GLY A 233 -18.30 -23.79 17.47
CA GLY A 233 -19.46 -23.85 16.57
C GLY A 233 -20.81 -23.54 17.22
N GLU A 234 -20.82 -23.01 18.45
CA GLU A 234 -22.03 -22.47 19.08
C GLU A 234 -22.39 -21.11 18.49
N ILE A 235 -23.67 -20.96 18.14
CA ILE A 235 -24.28 -19.70 17.71
C ILE A 235 -25.37 -19.35 18.72
N GLY A 236 -25.30 -18.17 19.30
CA GLY A 236 -26.31 -17.72 20.26
C GLY A 236 -26.51 -16.21 20.28
N ILE A 237 -27.61 -15.77 20.87
CA ILE A 237 -27.91 -14.36 21.08
C ILE A 237 -27.59 -14.03 22.54
N LEU A 238 -26.75 -13.04 22.74
CA LEU A 238 -26.51 -12.40 24.02
C LEU A 238 -27.35 -11.14 24.12
N SER A 239 -28.28 -11.14 25.08
CA SER A 239 -29.10 -9.95 25.35
C SER A 239 -28.29 -8.85 26.03
N GLN A 240 -28.77 -7.61 25.96
CA GLN A 240 -28.17 -6.46 26.65
C GLN A 240 -28.08 -6.64 28.18
N ASN A 241 -28.88 -7.54 28.76
CA ASN A 241 -28.85 -7.87 30.19
C ASN A 241 -27.85 -8.98 30.54
N GLY A 242 -27.08 -9.48 29.57
CA GLY A 242 -26.12 -10.57 29.75
C GLY A 242 -26.73 -11.97 29.69
N GLU A 243 -28.02 -12.13 29.38
CA GLU A 243 -28.61 -13.46 29.19
C GLU A 243 -28.24 -14.01 27.81
N TYR A 244 -27.58 -15.17 27.79
CA TYR A 244 -27.20 -15.89 26.57
C TYR A 244 -28.25 -16.95 26.22
N LYS A 245 -28.69 -16.96 24.95
CA LYS A 245 -29.61 -17.95 24.38
C LYS A 245 -28.96 -18.65 23.19
N LEU A 246 -28.69 -19.95 23.33
CA LEU A 246 -28.23 -20.80 22.24
C LEU A 246 -29.30 -20.88 21.14
N LEU A 247 -28.90 -20.63 19.90
CA LEU A 247 -29.74 -20.81 18.71
C LEU A 247 -29.42 -22.11 17.98
N TYR A 248 -28.13 -22.40 17.81
CA TYR A 248 -27.65 -23.54 17.06
C TYR A 248 -26.26 -23.95 17.56
N LYS A 249 -25.94 -25.24 17.45
CA LYS A 249 -24.60 -25.76 17.72
C LYS A 249 -24.23 -26.72 16.60
N SER A 250 -23.13 -26.42 15.91
CA SER A 250 -22.66 -27.30 14.85
C SER A 250 -22.05 -28.58 15.42
N SER A 251 -22.26 -29.69 14.72
CA SER A 251 -21.64 -30.98 14.98
C SER A 251 -20.43 -31.25 14.06
N TYR A 252 -19.81 -30.19 13.52
CA TYR A 252 -18.79 -30.35 12.48
C TYR A 252 -17.60 -31.18 12.95
N ASN A 253 -17.18 -32.11 12.10
CA ASN A 253 -16.02 -32.96 12.30
C ASN A 253 -15.13 -32.96 11.05
N ALA A 254 -13.94 -32.35 11.15
CA ALA A 254 -12.96 -32.25 10.07
C ALA A 254 -12.47 -33.62 9.56
N LYS A 255 -12.47 -34.66 10.41
CA LYS A 255 -11.99 -36.00 10.07
C LYS A 255 -13.06 -36.90 9.44
N THR A 256 -14.33 -36.56 9.51
CA THR A 256 -15.39 -37.30 8.80
C THR A 256 -16.06 -36.46 7.72
N GLY A 257 -15.89 -35.13 7.76
CA GLY A 257 -16.64 -34.19 6.95
C GLY A 257 -18.11 -34.05 7.37
N ASP A 258 -18.51 -34.67 8.48
CA ASP A 258 -19.89 -34.57 8.98
C ASP A 258 -20.16 -33.19 9.58
N GLY A 259 -21.40 -32.71 9.49
CA GLY A 259 -21.83 -31.42 10.04
C GLY A 259 -21.49 -30.23 9.13
N ILE A 260 -21.64 -29.01 9.67
CA ILE A 260 -21.45 -27.76 8.91
C ILE A 260 -20.37 -26.94 9.58
N PHE A 261 -19.26 -26.73 8.89
CA PHE A 261 -18.22 -25.81 9.35
C PHE A 261 -18.71 -24.36 9.20
N ILE A 262 -18.91 -23.65 10.32
CA ILE A 262 -19.47 -22.30 10.31
C ILE A 262 -18.35 -21.27 10.13
N ASN A 263 -18.42 -20.47 9.06
CA ASN A 263 -17.45 -19.41 8.74
C ASN A 263 -17.94 -18.02 9.18
N ASP A 264 -19.23 -17.75 9.02
CA ASP A 264 -19.85 -16.50 9.44
C ASP A 264 -21.35 -16.66 9.68
N THR A 265 -21.94 -15.71 10.39
CA THR A 265 -23.35 -15.74 10.79
C THR A 265 -23.95 -14.34 10.83
N ILE A 266 -25.20 -14.18 10.42
CA ILE A 266 -25.96 -12.95 10.65
C ILE A 266 -27.38 -13.30 11.11
N TYR A 267 -27.99 -12.40 11.89
CA TYR A 267 -29.34 -12.60 12.42
C TYR A 267 -30.20 -11.39 12.06
N ILE A 268 -31.16 -11.61 11.15
CA ILE A 268 -32.03 -10.56 10.61
C ILE A 268 -33.47 -11.06 10.67
N ASN A 269 -34.40 -10.23 11.14
CA ASN A 269 -35.83 -10.54 11.15
C ASN A 269 -36.14 -11.92 11.75
N ASP A 270 -35.59 -12.17 12.95
CA ASP A 270 -35.72 -13.43 13.69
C ASP A 270 -35.23 -14.69 12.96
N THR A 271 -34.36 -14.51 11.97
CA THR A 271 -33.83 -15.60 11.15
C THR A 271 -32.30 -15.58 11.21
N LEU A 272 -31.73 -16.73 11.56
CA LEU A 272 -30.29 -16.96 11.49
C LEU A 272 -29.90 -17.42 10.08
N TYR A 273 -28.94 -16.73 9.49
CA TYR A 273 -28.25 -17.13 8.27
C TYR A 273 -26.81 -17.53 8.62
N VAL A 274 -26.33 -18.59 8.00
CA VAL A 274 -25.01 -19.17 8.27
C VAL A 274 -24.27 -19.36 6.96
N LEU A 275 -23.07 -18.83 6.85
CA LEU A 275 -22.15 -19.10 5.75
C LEU A 275 -21.24 -20.26 6.16
N ALA A 276 -21.27 -21.36 5.40
CA ALA A 276 -20.46 -22.54 5.68
C ALA A 276 -19.15 -22.54 4.86
N GLY A 277 -18.01 -22.88 5.47
CA GLY A 277 -16.68 -22.62 4.86
C GLY A 277 -15.95 -23.77 4.15
N HIS A 278 -16.37 -25.03 4.28
CA HIS A 278 -15.48 -26.17 3.95
C HIS A 278 -15.44 -26.61 2.47
N ASP A 279 -16.53 -26.52 1.70
CA ASP A 279 -16.56 -27.19 0.39
C ASP A 279 -17.17 -26.41 -0.78
N LYS A 280 -18.17 -25.54 -0.55
CA LYS A 280 -18.83 -24.76 -1.64
C LYS A 280 -19.33 -23.38 -1.23
N LEU A 281 -18.89 -22.92 -0.05
CA LEU A 281 -19.22 -21.61 0.52
C LEU A 281 -20.73 -21.32 0.46
N SER A 282 -21.50 -22.25 1.03
CA SER A 282 -22.96 -22.25 0.92
C SER A 282 -23.62 -21.40 2.00
N LEU A 283 -24.68 -20.69 1.62
CA LEU A 283 -25.54 -19.98 2.56
C LEU A 283 -26.65 -20.92 3.05
N TYR A 284 -26.77 -21.03 4.37
CA TYR A 284 -27.80 -21.78 5.07
C TYR A 284 -28.72 -20.84 5.84
N LYS A 285 -29.94 -21.29 6.06
CA LYS A 285 -30.95 -20.62 6.88
C LYS A 285 -31.41 -21.58 7.97
N LEU A 286 -31.47 -21.12 9.21
CA LEU A 286 -32.00 -21.93 10.31
C LEU A 286 -33.53 -21.98 10.25
N GLU A 287 -34.09 -23.18 10.11
CA GLU A 287 -35.54 -23.40 10.19
C GLU A 287 -35.81 -24.69 10.96
N ASN A 288 -36.76 -24.65 11.91
CA ASN A 288 -37.11 -25.80 12.75
C ASN A 288 -35.91 -26.43 13.51
N ASN A 289 -34.92 -25.61 13.90
CA ASN A 289 -33.65 -26.00 14.54
C ASN A 289 -32.63 -26.70 13.63
N ASP A 290 -32.91 -26.81 12.34
CA ASP A 290 -31.98 -27.38 11.36
C ASP A 290 -31.53 -26.32 10.36
N LEU A 291 -30.27 -26.40 9.92
CA LEU A 291 -29.73 -25.53 8.88
C LEU A 291 -30.10 -26.08 7.50
N ASN A 292 -31.02 -25.38 6.82
CA ASN A 292 -31.43 -25.71 5.46
C ASN A 292 -30.57 -24.94 4.45
N LEU A 293 -30.02 -25.65 3.47
CA LEU A 293 -29.26 -25.05 2.37
C LEU A 293 -30.17 -24.09 1.59
N LEU A 294 -29.78 -22.82 1.52
CA LEU A 294 -30.50 -21.79 0.80
C LEU A 294 -29.92 -21.60 -0.60
N VAL A 295 -28.61 -21.36 -0.67
CA VAL A 295 -27.88 -21.13 -1.91
C VAL A 295 -26.52 -21.81 -1.87
N PRO A 296 -26.21 -22.72 -2.81
CA PRO A 296 -24.84 -23.11 -3.09
C PRO A 296 -24.17 -21.95 -3.82
N ALA A 297 -23.25 -21.24 -3.17
CA ALA A 297 -22.75 -20.00 -3.75
C ALA A 297 -21.90 -20.23 -5.01
N SER A 298 -21.26 -21.40 -5.14
CA SER A 298 -20.50 -21.77 -6.35
C SER A 298 -21.36 -21.86 -7.63
N GLU A 299 -22.63 -22.27 -7.55
CA GLU A 299 -23.46 -22.53 -8.74
C GLU A 299 -24.15 -21.26 -9.29
N ASN A 300 -24.44 -20.27 -8.43
CA ASN A 300 -25.22 -19.09 -8.80
C ASN A 300 -24.38 -17.92 -9.32
N ILE A 301 -23.06 -17.92 -9.10
CA ILE A 301 -22.22 -16.75 -9.42
C ILE A 301 -21.56 -16.88 -10.81
N GLY A 302 -21.71 -18.03 -11.48
CA GLY A 302 -21.09 -18.26 -12.78
C GLY A 302 -19.56 -18.29 -12.72
N ILE A 303 -18.99 -18.45 -11.52
CA ILE A 303 -17.56 -18.62 -11.29
C ILE A 303 -17.22 -20.07 -11.68
N SER A 304 -16.25 -20.25 -12.57
CA SER A 304 -15.79 -21.59 -12.95
C SER A 304 -15.25 -22.34 -11.73
N GLU A 305 -15.36 -23.67 -11.69
CA GLU A 305 -14.79 -24.51 -10.61
C GLU A 305 -13.28 -24.28 -10.35
N THR A 306 -12.56 -23.63 -11.27
CA THR A 306 -11.11 -23.38 -11.19
C THR A 306 -10.72 -22.05 -10.52
N THR A 307 -11.67 -21.21 -10.10
CA THR A 307 -11.34 -19.91 -9.49
C THR A 307 -11.42 -20.01 -7.97
N ASN A 308 -10.30 -19.78 -7.29
CA ASN A 308 -10.27 -19.69 -5.82
C ASN A 308 -11.25 -18.61 -5.38
N ILE A 309 -12.26 -19.00 -4.59
CA ILE A 309 -13.25 -18.07 -4.08
C ILE A 309 -12.89 -17.73 -2.63
N TYR A 310 -12.53 -16.48 -2.40
CA TYR A 310 -12.27 -15.93 -1.08
C TYR A 310 -13.55 -15.19 -0.64
N TYR A 311 -14.24 -15.71 0.38
CA TYR A 311 -15.37 -15.00 0.99
C TYR A 311 -14.84 -14.35 2.26
N SER A 312 -14.99 -13.03 2.40
CA SER A 312 -14.52 -12.34 3.62
C SER A 312 -15.58 -12.35 4.73
N GLY A 313 -16.88 -12.36 4.40
CA GLY A 313 -17.90 -12.29 5.45
C GLY A 313 -19.36 -12.21 4.99
N LEU A 314 -20.24 -12.21 5.99
CA LEU A 314 -21.66 -11.90 5.89
C LEU A 314 -21.96 -10.54 6.51
N GLY A 315 -22.87 -9.79 5.89
CA GLY A 315 -23.30 -8.47 6.37
C GLY A 315 -24.79 -8.22 6.17
N ILE A 316 -25.23 -7.04 6.61
CA ILE A 316 -26.62 -6.59 6.46
C ILE A 316 -26.64 -5.30 5.65
N LEU A 317 -27.34 -5.31 4.52
CA LEU A 317 -27.56 -4.12 3.70
C LEU A 317 -29.05 -3.97 3.39
N ASN A 318 -29.64 -2.82 3.73
CA ASN A 318 -31.07 -2.56 3.51
C ASN A 318 -31.98 -3.68 4.05
N SER A 319 -31.67 -4.19 5.26
CA SER A 319 -32.38 -5.31 5.91
C SER A 319 -32.33 -6.65 5.15
N LYS A 320 -31.38 -6.82 4.23
CA LYS A 320 -31.15 -8.07 3.51
C LYS A 320 -29.77 -8.65 3.84
N PRO A 321 -29.63 -9.98 3.88
CA PRO A 321 -28.33 -10.64 3.88
C PRO A 321 -27.48 -10.20 2.70
N VAL A 322 -26.23 -9.83 2.97
CA VAL A 322 -25.20 -9.62 1.95
C VAL A 322 -24.08 -10.60 2.20
N ILE A 323 -23.58 -11.18 1.12
CA ILE A 323 -22.41 -12.03 1.12
C ILE A 323 -21.31 -11.31 0.36
N HIS A 324 -20.13 -11.23 0.95
CA HIS A 324 -18.95 -10.77 0.23
C HIS A 324 -18.20 -11.95 -0.40
N ILE A 325 -17.91 -11.83 -1.70
CA ILE A 325 -17.31 -12.88 -2.52
C ILE A 325 -16.27 -12.24 -3.45
N ASN A 326 -15.00 -12.53 -3.20
CA ASN A 326 -13.82 -11.98 -3.88
C ASN A 326 -13.71 -10.44 -3.78
N GLU A 327 -14.16 -9.73 -4.82
CA GLU A 327 -14.13 -8.26 -4.92
C GLU A 327 -15.56 -7.70 -5.09
N ALA A 328 -16.57 -8.53 -4.82
CA ALA A 328 -17.96 -8.24 -5.15
C ALA A 328 -18.92 -8.62 -4.03
N LEU A 329 -19.90 -7.73 -3.82
CA LEU A 329 -21.01 -7.95 -2.91
C LEU A 329 -22.17 -8.64 -3.63
N TYR A 330 -22.83 -9.56 -2.93
CA TYR A 330 -24.01 -10.27 -3.42
C TYR A 330 -25.13 -10.14 -2.40
N ILE A 331 -26.27 -9.63 -2.83
CA ILE A 331 -27.45 -9.48 -1.96
C ILE A 331 -28.36 -10.68 -2.19
N LEU A 332 -28.88 -11.24 -1.10
CA LEU A 332 -29.94 -12.23 -1.17
C LEU A 332 -31.27 -11.52 -1.48
N ASP A 333 -31.87 -11.85 -2.63
CA ASP A 333 -33.15 -11.31 -3.05
C ASP A 333 -34.34 -12.01 -2.32
N ASN A 334 -35.56 -11.63 -2.69
CA ASN A 334 -36.77 -12.22 -2.09
C ASN A 334 -37.07 -13.65 -2.59
N GLU A 335 -36.46 -14.09 -3.68
CA GLU A 335 -36.59 -15.43 -4.25
C GLU A 335 -35.48 -16.39 -3.78
N ASN A 336 -34.62 -15.92 -2.86
CA ASN A 336 -33.41 -16.57 -2.39
C ASN A 336 -32.34 -16.76 -3.48
N ALA A 337 -32.31 -15.92 -4.50
CA ALA A 337 -31.21 -15.83 -5.44
C ALA A 337 -30.18 -14.79 -4.96
N LEU A 338 -28.91 -15.02 -5.30
CA LEU A 338 -27.84 -14.06 -5.08
C LEU A 338 -27.72 -13.14 -6.29
N GLU A 339 -28.05 -11.87 -6.09
CA GLU A 339 -27.85 -10.85 -7.11
C GLU A 339 -26.54 -10.11 -6.82
N LYS A 340 -25.66 -10.02 -7.82
CA LYS A 340 -24.44 -9.22 -7.69
C LYS A 340 -24.85 -7.77 -7.44
N TYR A 341 -24.45 -7.24 -6.30
CA TYR A 341 -24.58 -5.84 -5.94
C TYR A 341 -23.46 -5.06 -6.63
N THR A 342 -23.64 -4.82 -7.93
CA THR A 342 -22.85 -3.82 -8.67
C THR A 342 -23.46 -2.46 -8.39
N SER A 343 -23.11 -1.87 -7.27
CA SER A 343 -23.31 -0.44 -7.12
C SER A 343 -22.26 0.27 -7.97
N ASP A 344 -22.66 0.68 -9.17
CA ASP A 344 -22.02 1.80 -9.86
C ASP A 344 -22.27 3.04 -8.99
N PHE A 345 -21.57 3.17 -7.85
CA PHE A 345 -21.71 4.33 -6.99
C PHE A 345 -21.29 5.52 -7.82
N SER A 346 -22.27 6.27 -8.31
CA SER A 346 -21.98 7.40 -9.18
C SER A 346 -21.15 8.40 -8.39
N LEU A 347 -19.86 8.49 -8.74
CA LEU A 347 -18.98 9.45 -8.09
C LEU A 347 -19.53 10.86 -8.36
N PRO A 348 -19.68 11.70 -7.33
CA PRO A 348 -19.98 13.11 -7.52
C PRO A 348 -19.05 13.73 -8.57
N SER A 349 -19.59 14.47 -9.53
CA SER A 349 -18.82 14.98 -10.69
C SER A 349 -17.63 15.86 -10.31
N ASN A 350 -17.69 16.49 -9.14
CA ASN A 350 -16.57 17.22 -8.53
C ASN A 350 -15.42 16.29 -8.10
N ILE A 351 -15.70 15.10 -7.57
CA ILE A 351 -14.68 14.11 -7.19
C ILE A 351 -13.98 13.60 -8.45
N ILE A 352 -14.75 13.19 -9.47
CA ILE A 352 -14.19 12.76 -10.77
C ILE A 352 -13.27 13.85 -11.36
N LEU A 353 -13.69 15.11 -11.33
CA LEU A 353 -12.89 16.22 -11.84
C LEU A 353 -11.59 16.40 -11.04
N ILE A 354 -11.64 16.34 -9.71
CA ILE A 354 -10.46 16.45 -8.85
C ILE A 354 -9.47 15.34 -9.15
N ASP A 355 -9.97 14.12 -9.32
CA ASP A 355 -9.16 12.94 -9.51
C ASP A 355 -8.46 12.93 -10.88
N VAL A 356 -9.20 13.25 -11.94
CA VAL A 356 -8.64 13.49 -13.28
C VAL A 356 -7.60 14.61 -13.26
N LEU A 357 -7.88 15.72 -12.57
CA LEU A 357 -6.90 16.80 -12.41
C LEU A 357 -5.65 16.31 -11.67
N LYS A 358 -5.81 15.50 -10.61
CA LYS A 358 -4.71 14.97 -9.81
C LYS A 358 -3.80 14.04 -10.63
N SER A 359 -4.36 13.23 -11.53
CA SER A 359 -3.58 12.36 -12.42
C SER A 359 -2.88 13.12 -13.55
N ILE A 360 -3.47 14.21 -14.06
CA ILE A 360 -2.90 15.02 -15.15
C ILE A 360 -1.86 16.03 -14.64
N LEU A 361 -2.05 16.64 -13.46
CA LEU A 361 -1.21 17.72 -12.95
C LEU A 361 0.28 17.36 -12.82
N PRO A 362 0.71 16.16 -12.36
CA PRO A 362 2.12 15.78 -12.31
C PRO A 362 2.75 15.66 -13.70
N ILE A 363 2.03 15.06 -14.65
CA ILE A 363 2.50 14.91 -16.04
C ILE A 363 2.66 16.30 -16.67
N LEU A 364 1.63 17.14 -16.53
CA LEU A 364 1.67 18.52 -16.99
C LEU A 364 2.79 19.31 -16.30
N GLY A 365 2.97 19.12 -14.99
CA GLY A 365 4.03 19.71 -14.19
C GLY A 365 5.42 19.33 -14.69
N ILE A 366 5.67 18.05 -14.98
CA ILE A 366 6.94 17.56 -15.56
C ILE A 366 7.17 18.17 -16.94
N ILE A 367 6.16 18.18 -17.81
CA ILE A 367 6.27 18.78 -19.15
C ILE A 367 6.62 20.26 -19.04
N LEU A 368 5.91 21.01 -18.19
CA LEU A 368 6.17 22.43 -17.95
C LEU A 368 7.55 22.65 -17.32
N LEU A 369 7.98 21.80 -16.39
CA LEU A 369 9.30 21.87 -15.76
C LEU A 369 10.41 21.69 -16.82
N LEU A 370 10.31 20.67 -17.67
CA LEU A 370 11.27 20.42 -18.75
C LEU A 370 11.31 21.57 -19.75
N ILE A 371 10.14 22.09 -20.16
CA ILE A 371 10.06 23.27 -21.04
C ILE A 371 10.66 24.50 -20.34
N GLY A 372 10.36 24.70 -19.06
CA GLY A 372 10.86 25.82 -18.26
C GLY A 372 12.38 25.78 -18.09
N ILE A 373 12.94 24.62 -17.76
CA ILE A 373 14.39 24.38 -17.67
C ILE A 373 15.03 24.62 -19.04
N TYR A 374 14.48 24.06 -20.11
CA TYR A 374 14.98 24.27 -21.47
C TYR A 374 15.01 25.75 -21.85
N LEU A 375 13.94 26.49 -21.58
CA LEU A 375 13.84 27.92 -21.84
C LEU A 375 14.80 28.72 -20.96
N ALA A 376 14.91 28.39 -19.67
CA ALA A 376 15.81 29.05 -18.72
C ALA A 376 17.27 28.88 -19.12
N ILE A 377 17.67 27.65 -19.47
CA ILE A 377 19.00 27.32 -20.01
C ILE A 377 19.23 28.11 -21.29
N GLY A 378 18.28 28.08 -22.24
CA GLY A 378 18.38 28.83 -23.50
C GLY A 378 18.55 30.34 -23.28
N ASN A 379 17.88 30.90 -22.27
CA ASN A 379 17.93 32.33 -21.96
C ASN A 379 19.20 32.75 -21.21
N LEU A 380 19.58 32.01 -20.17
CA LEU A 380 20.85 32.19 -19.46
C LEU A 380 22.03 32.11 -20.42
N MET A 381 21.94 31.23 -21.41
CA MET A 381 22.96 31.06 -22.43
C MET A 381 22.83 32.00 -23.63
N LYS A 382 21.82 32.87 -23.66
CA LYS A 382 21.50 33.76 -24.81
C LYS A 382 21.52 33.02 -26.15
N TRP A 383 21.07 31.75 -26.18
CA TRP A 383 21.13 30.85 -27.34
C TRP A 383 22.50 30.72 -28.04
N ARG A 384 23.57 31.19 -27.40
CA ARG A 384 24.95 30.97 -27.82
C ARG A 384 25.48 29.86 -26.93
N PHE A 385 25.40 28.63 -27.43
CA PHE A 385 25.93 27.47 -26.71
C PHE A 385 27.41 27.69 -26.40
N THR A 386 27.72 28.06 -25.16
CA THR A 386 29.08 28.08 -24.64
C THR A 386 29.60 26.63 -24.62
N ILE A 387 30.91 26.45 -24.77
CA ILE A 387 31.53 25.12 -24.72
C ILE A 387 31.15 24.39 -23.42
N LEU A 388 31.12 25.12 -22.30
CA LEU A 388 30.68 24.64 -20.98
C LEU A 388 29.30 24.01 -20.99
N SER A 389 28.36 24.64 -21.69
CA SER A 389 26.99 24.15 -21.73
C SER A 389 26.84 22.94 -22.64
N LYS A 390 27.62 22.85 -23.73
CA LYS A 390 27.65 21.66 -24.58
C LYS A 390 28.25 20.47 -23.86
N GLN A 391 29.31 20.68 -23.07
CA GLN A 391 29.90 19.65 -22.23
C GLN A 391 28.92 19.18 -21.16
N LEU A 392 28.33 20.09 -20.37
CA LEU A 392 27.34 19.70 -19.35
C LEU A 392 26.13 18.95 -19.96
N LEU A 393 25.63 19.39 -21.11
CA LEU A 393 24.50 18.75 -21.80
C LEU A 393 24.83 17.32 -22.25
N SER A 394 26.09 17.01 -22.59
CA SER A 394 26.48 15.63 -22.97
C SER A 394 26.89 14.78 -21.76
N THR A 395 27.53 15.37 -20.75
CA THR A 395 28.07 14.61 -19.61
C THR A 395 26.99 14.28 -18.57
N ILE A 396 26.06 15.20 -18.30
CA ILE A 396 25.03 14.98 -17.27
C ILE A 396 24.16 13.75 -17.60
N PRO A 397 23.58 13.60 -18.82
CA PRO A 397 22.75 12.43 -19.12
C PRO A 397 23.51 11.12 -19.05
N LEU A 398 24.78 11.10 -19.49
CA LEU A 398 25.63 9.92 -19.45
C LEU A 398 25.92 9.49 -17.99
N VAL A 399 26.26 10.45 -17.13
CA VAL A 399 26.49 10.20 -15.70
C VAL A 399 25.22 9.76 -15.02
N LEU A 400 24.07 10.39 -15.31
CA LEU A 400 22.77 9.97 -14.78
C LEU A 400 22.44 8.53 -15.18
N LEU A 401 22.65 8.16 -16.45
CA LEU A 401 22.43 6.79 -16.92
C LEU A 401 23.30 5.78 -16.16
N LEU A 402 24.60 6.07 -15.99
CA LEU A 402 25.51 5.21 -15.23
C LEU A 402 25.07 5.07 -13.77
N ILE A 403 24.66 6.16 -13.14
CA ILE A 403 24.17 6.15 -11.77
C ILE A 403 22.90 5.31 -11.66
N ILE A 404 21.94 5.48 -12.57
CA ILE A 404 20.70 4.70 -12.58
C ILE A 404 21.02 3.21 -12.67
N VAL A 405 21.94 2.80 -13.54
CA VAL A 405 22.34 1.39 -13.68
C VAL A 405 23.00 0.87 -12.39
N VAL A 406 23.91 1.65 -11.78
CA VAL A 406 24.58 1.24 -10.54
C VAL A 406 23.58 1.13 -9.38
N VAL A 407 22.71 2.12 -9.20
CA VAL A 407 21.68 2.10 -8.15
C VAL A 407 20.71 0.93 -8.36
N ALA A 408 20.23 0.73 -9.59
CA ALA A 408 19.34 -0.38 -9.92
C ALA A 408 19.99 -1.73 -9.64
N THR A 409 21.24 -1.95 -10.07
CA THR A 409 21.97 -3.20 -9.83
C THR A 409 22.26 -3.44 -8.35
N MET A 410 22.60 -2.40 -7.58
CA MET A 410 22.78 -2.51 -6.13
C MET A 410 21.46 -2.85 -5.42
N LEU A 411 20.35 -2.21 -5.78
CA LEU A 411 19.04 -2.50 -5.20
C LEU A 411 18.59 -3.94 -5.52
N ILE A 412 18.75 -4.39 -6.77
CA ILE A 412 18.44 -5.78 -7.18
C ILE A 412 19.32 -6.77 -6.41
N SER A 413 20.63 -6.50 -6.29
CA SER A 413 21.53 -7.38 -5.53
C SER A 413 21.18 -7.43 -4.04
N MET A 414 20.77 -6.30 -3.45
CA MET A 414 20.34 -6.23 -2.06
C MET A 414 19.04 -7.02 -1.85
N ILE A 415 18.07 -6.88 -2.76
CA ILE A 415 16.82 -7.66 -2.72
C ILE A 415 17.14 -9.15 -2.76
N ASN A 416 17.92 -9.60 -3.74
CA ASN A 416 18.21 -11.02 -3.93
C ASN A 416 18.98 -11.64 -2.74
N LEU A 417 20.00 -10.95 -2.23
CA LEU A 417 20.79 -11.46 -1.09
C LEU A 417 19.94 -11.53 0.17
N ASN A 418 19.18 -10.47 0.47
CA ASN A 418 18.35 -10.46 1.66
C ASN A 418 17.18 -11.45 1.55
N SER A 419 16.57 -11.61 0.36
CA SER A 419 15.45 -12.53 0.19
C SER A 419 15.88 -13.99 0.36
N GLU A 420 17.06 -14.39 -0.15
CA GLU A 420 17.58 -15.74 0.08
C GLU A 420 17.85 -16.03 1.56
N ASP A 421 18.49 -15.10 2.27
CA ASP A 421 18.81 -15.25 3.70
C ASP A 421 17.52 -15.34 4.54
N ILE A 422 16.56 -14.46 4.26
CA ILE A 422 15.26 -14.44 4.94
C ILE A 422 14.48 -15.72 4.67
N ILE A 423 14.45 -16.22 3.44
CA ILE A 423 13.75 -17.47 3.12
C ILE A 423 14.38 -18.63 3.91
N ARG A 424 15.72 -18.74 3.96
CA ARG A 424 16.41 -19.80 4.70
C ARG A 424 16.16 -19.73 6.21
N GLU A 425 16.22 -18.53 6.78
CA GLU A 425 15.90 -18.30 8.19
C GLU A 425 14.45 -18.69 8.49
N THR A 426 13.52 -18.26 7.65
CA THR A 426 12.09 -18.55 7.83
C THR A 426 11.78 -20.04 7.68
N ILE A 427 12.45 -20.74 6.76
CA ILE A 427 12.37 -22.21 6.63
C ILE A 427 12.84 -22.87 7.93
N ALA A 428 14.01 -22.49 8.44
CA ALA A 428 14.54 -23.07 9.68
C ALA A 428 13.60 -22.83 10.87
N ILE A 429 13.01 -21.64 10.99
CA ILE A 429 12.04 -21.32 12.03
C ILE A 429 10.79 -22.21 11.88
N ASN A 430 10.25 -22.37 10.67
CA ASN A 430 9.07 -23.19 10.43
C ASN A 430 9.32 -24.68 10.71
N GLU A 431 10.49 -25.22 10.33
CA GLU A 431 10.88 -26.59 10.66
C GLU A 431 11.03 -26.79 12.16
N ILE A 432 11.67 -25.86 12.87
CA ILE A 432 11.78 -25.94 14.34
C ILE A 432 10.40 -25.84 14.99
N ALA A 433 9.51 -25.00 14.47
CA ALA A 433 8.13 -24.89 14.94
C ALA A 433 7.37 -26.21 14.75
N ALA A 434 7.54 -26.89 13.61
CA ALA A 434 6.96 -28.21 13.36
C ALA A 434 7.41 -29.25 14.39
N THR A 435 8.69 -29.22 14.80
CA THR A 435 9.21 -30.14 15.84
C THR A 435 8.62 -29.91 17.22
N GLN A 436 7.91 -28.80 17.44
CA GLN A 436 7.21 -28.58 18.71
C GLN A 436 6.01 -29.49 18.87
N PHE A 437 5.52 -30.17 17.82
CA PHE A 437 4.29 -30.96 17.84
C PHE A 437 4.53 -32.45 17.56
N ASP A 438 3.70 -33.30 18.16
CA ASP A 438 3.67 -34.74 17.91
C ASP A 438 2.57 -35.07 16.89
N GLY A 439 2.91 -35.70 15.77
CA GLY A 439 1.94 -36.08 14.74
C GLY A 439 0.82 -36.98 15.25
N GLU A 440 1.11 -37.87 16.22
CA GLU A 440 0.10 -38.77 16.81
C GLU A 440 -0.92 -38.02 17.68
N GLU A 441 -0.48 -36.95 18.36
CA GLU A 441 -1.36 -36.03 19.10
C GLU A 441 -2.36 -35.38 18.15
N LEU A 442 -1.88 -34.87 17.00
CA LEU A 442 -2.66 -34.11 16.04
C LEU A 442 -3.60 -34.98 15.19
N LYS A 443 -3.31 -36.27 15.03
CA LYS A 443 -4.14 -37.23 14.29
C LYS A 443 -5.56 -37.33 14.83
N ASN A 444 -5.73 -37.13 16.14
CA ASN A 444 -7.01 -37.24 16.82
C ASN A 444 -7.78 -35.91 16.88
N ILE A 445 -7.26 -34.82 16.30
CA ILE A 445 -7.96 -33.54 16.29
C ILE A 445 -8.95 -33.52 15.13
N SER A 446 -10.22 -33.33 15.48
CA SER A 446 -11.34 -33.37 14.55
C SER A 446 -12.17 -32.08 14.53
N GLY A 447 -11.85 -31.06 15.32
CA GLY A 447 -12.51 -29.74 15.24
C GLY A 447 -13.11 -29.30 16.57
N TYR A 448 -14.42 -29.07 16.59
CA TYR A 448 -15.12 -28.40 17.71
C TYR A 448 -15.08 -29.17 19.03
N GLU A 449 -15.11 -30.50 19.02
CA GLU A 449 -15.02 -31.32 20.24
C GLU A 449 -13.71 -31.07 20.99
N ASN A 450 -12.61 -30.85 20.27
CA ASN A 450 -11.30 -30.62 20.87
C ASN A 450 -11.21 -29.24 21.56
N VAL A 451 -12.05 -28.28 21.17
CA VAL A 451 -12.17 -26.99 21.88
C VAL A 451 -12.65 -27.22 23.30
N GLU A 452 -13.71 -27.99 23.48
CA GLU A 452 -14.31 -28.23 24.80
C GLU A 452 -13.36 -28.94 25.77
N THR A 453 -12.44 -29.74 25.24
CA THR A 453 -11.42 -30.43 26.03
C THR A 453 -10.24 -29.54 26.44
N GLY A 454 -10.11 -28.34 25.86
CA GLY A 454 -8.97 -27.44 26.07
C GLY A 454 -7.73 -27.75 25.21
N GLN A 455 -7.75 -28.83 24.42
CA GLN A 455 -6.62 -29.22 23.57
C GLN A 455 -6.22 -28.12 22.56
N ILE A 456 -7.20 -27.45 21.96
CA ILE A 456 -6.94 -26.35 21.01
C ILE A 456 -6.31 -25.14 21.72
N ALA A 457 -6.77 -24.80 22.93
CA ALA A 457 -6.19 -23.73 23.73
C ALA A 457 -4.72 -24.02 24.09
N ASP A 458 -4.39 -25.27 24.42
CA ASP A 458 -3.01 -25.69 24.69
C ASP A 458 -2.11 -25.58 23.44
N ILE A 459 -2.63 -25.91 22.25
CA ILE A 459 -1.91 -25.77 20.98
C ILE A 459 -1.68 -24.29 20.65
N ASN A 460 -2.72 -23.44 20.74
CA ASN A 460 -2.59 -21.99 20.54
C ASN A 460 -1.51 -21.40 21.44
N LYS A 461 -1.52 -21.80 22.73
CA LYS A 461 -0.51 -21.38 23.69
C LYS A 461 0.90 -21.81 23.28
N ARG A 462 1.10 -23.08 22.83
CA ARG A 462 2.42 -23.55 22.35
C ARG A 462 2.90 -22.75 21.14
N LEU A 463 2.02 -22.48 20.17
CA LEU A 463 2.35 -21.66 19.00
C LEU A 463 2.77 -20.24 19.40
N ARG A 464 1.99 -19.61 20.29
CA ARG A 464 2.25 -18.27 20.83
C ARG A 464 3.56 -18.22 21.63
N ASP A 465 3.78 -19.18 22.52
CA ASP A 465 4.98 -19.26 23.35
C ASP A 465 6.23 -19.46 22.49
N PHE A 466 6.14 -20.23 21.39
CA PHE A 466 7.24 -20.43 20.45
C PHE A 466 7.74 -19.11 19.85
N ILE A 467 6.82 -18.23 19.43
CA ILE A 467 7.15 -16.89 18.90
C ILE A 467 7.18 -15.80 19.99
N ASN A 468 7.15 -16.19 21.27
CA ASN A 468 7.12 -15.27 22.42
C ASN A 468 6.06 -14.17 22.29
N GLY A 469 4.87 -14.51 21.79
CA GLY A 469 3.76 -13.59 21.55
C GLY A 469 4.13 -12.36 20.71
N ASN A 470 5.02 -12.52 19.72
CA ASN A 470 5.48 -11.45 18.82
C ASN A 470 6.20 -10.29 19.52
N GLN A 471 6.59 -10.43 20.79
CA GLN A 471 7.23 -9.36 21.56
C GLN A 471 8.72 -9.16 21.23
N ASN A 472 9.38 -10.18 20.67
CA ASN A 472 10.80 -10.10 20.36
C ASN A 472 11.05 -9.57 18.94
N PHE A 473 12.19 -8.92 18.75
CA PHE A 473 12.62 -8.42 17.44
C PHE A 473 12.65 -9.51 16.35
N TRP A 474 13.07 -10.73 16.70
CA TRP A 474 13.14 -11.81 15.71
C TRP A 474 11.75 -12.36 15.35
N SER A 475 10.78 -12.31 16.26
CA SER A 475 9.50 -13.02 16.10
C SER A 475 8.33 -12.13 15.71
N HIS A 476 8.50 -10.80 15.77
CA HIS A 476 7.39 -9.88 15.56
C HIS A 476 6.74 -9.97 14.18
N ASN A 477 7.43 -10.48 13.16
CA ASN A 477 6.93 -10.60 11.78
C ASN A 477 6.34 -11.97 11.45
N TYR A 478 6.29 -12.90 12.41
CA TYR A 478 5.87 -14.27 12.15
C TYR A 478 4.50 -14.54 12.73
N ASN A 479 3.68 -15.22 11.94
CA ASN A 479 2.43 -15.81 12.38
C ASN A 479 2.47 -17.30 12.05
N LEU A 480 2.19 -18.14 13.04
CA LEU A 480 2.10 -19.57 12.88
C LEU A 480 0.65 -20.00 12.95
N ALA A 481 0.25 -20.88 12.03
CA ALA A 481 -1.04 -21.52 12.04
C ALA A 481 -0.87 -23.02 11.85
N LEU A 482 -1.62 -23.81 12.62
CA LEU A 482 -1.65 -25.25 12.52
C LEU A 482 -2.89 -25.69 11.75
N TYR A 483 -2.67 -26.47 10.70
CA TYR A 483 -3.73 -27.02 9.89
C TYR A 483 -3.78 -28.53 10.02
N VAL A 484 -4.99 -29.09 10.05
CA VAL A 484 -5.21 -30.54 10.00
C VAL A 484 -5.85 -30.94 8.68
N ARG A 485 -5.43 -32.10 8.18
CA ARG A 485 -5.95 -32.70 6.96
C ARG A 485 -7.34 -33.30 7.22
N THR A 486 -8.25 -33.02 6.30
CA THR A 486 -9.64 -33.52 6.28
C THR A 486 -9.77 -34.74 5.36
N THR A 487 -10.91 -35.44 5.39
CA THR A 487 -11.16 -36.66 4.57
C THR A 487 -11.16 -36.43 3.06
N ASP A 488 -11.46 -35.20 2.64
CA ASP A 488 -11.43 -34.75 1.25
C ASP A 488 -10.08 -34.16 0.85
N GLU A 489 -9.01 -34.45 1.63
CA GLU A 489 -7.62 -34.07 1.35
C GLU A 489 -7.36 -32.56 1.42
N LYS A 490 -8.28 -31.80 2.01
CA LYS A 490 -8.13 -30.38 2.31
C LYS A 490 -7.50 -30.18 3.68
N TYR A 491 -7.24 -28.92 4.02
CA TYR A 491 -6.64 -28.50 5.27
C TYR A 491 -7.54 -27.48 5.96
N ILE A 492 -7.67 -27.56 7.29
CA ILE A 492 -8.42 -26.58 8.09
C ILE A 492 -7.53 -26.05 9.19
N CYS A 493 -7.47 -24.73 9.33
CA CYS A 493 -6.77 -24.10 10.44
C CYS A 493 -7.52 -24.43 11.74
N ILE A 494 -6.83 -25.03 12.71
CA ILE A 494 -7.41 -25.35 14.01
C ILE A 494 -6.83 -24.49 15.13
N ALA A 495 -5.67 -23.89 14.91
CA ALA A 495 -4.96 -23.11 15.92
C ALA A 495 -4.02 -22.09 15.26
N THR A 496 -3.84 -20.94 15.91
CA THR A 496 -2.93 -19.88 15.47
C THR A 496 -2.14 -19.31 16.65
N SER A 497 -1.01 -18.66 16.36
CA SER A 497 -0.21 -17.99 17.38
C SER A 497 -0.75 -16.62 17.80
N ASP A 498 -1.59 -15.99 16.98
CA ASP A 498 -2.07 -14.62 17.16
C ASP A 498 -3.49 -14.53 17.75
N ASN A 499 -4.18 -15.65 18.01
CA ASN A 499 -5.62 -15.68 18.37
C ASN A 499 -6.54 -14.99 17.34
N SER A 500 -6.05 -14.64 16.14
CA SER A 500 -6.93 -14.18 15.06
C SER A 500 -7.92 -15.30 14.74
N ASN A 501 -9.19 -14.92 14.54
CA ASN A 501 -10.37 -15.78 14.34
C ASN A 501 -10.03 -17.26 14.04
N GLN A 502 -10.03 -18.04 15.11
CA GLN A 502 -9.77 -19.47 15.07
C GLN A 502 -10.78 -20.14 14.14
N TYR A 503 -10.30 -21.11 13.36
CA TYR A 503 -11.02 -21.80 12.30
C TYR A 503 -11.25 -21.00 11.01
N MET A 504 -10.16 -20.62 10.35
CA MET A 504 -10.23 -20.33 8.91
C MET A 504 -10.13 -21.65 8.13
N SER A 505 -11.16 -21.99 7.37
CA SER A 505 -11.04 -23.01 6.32
C SER A 505 -10.24 -22.41 5.17
N ALA A 506 -8.91 -22.49 5.23
CA ALA A 506 -8.10 -22.25 4.05
C ALA A 506 -8.04 -23.57 3.28
N THR A 507 -8.78 -23.67 2.18
CA THR A 507 -8.52 -24.72 1.21
C THR A 507 -7.15 -24.45 0.63
N ILE A 508 -6.11 -25.08 1.19
CA ILE A 508 -4.81 -25.14 0.53
C ILE A 508 -4.98 -26.16 -0.57
N ASP A 509 -5.52 -25.70 -1.71
CA ASP A 509 -5.67 -26.51 -2.91
C ASP A 509 -4.29 -26.68 -3.53
N THR A 510 -3.51 -27.62 -3.01
CA THR A 510 -2.27 -28.00 -3.65
C THR A 510 -2.63 -29.01 -4.75
N ASP A 511 -2.91 -28.51 -5.96
CA ASP A 511 -3.02 -29.32 -7.20
C ASP A 511 -1.83 -30.29 -7.38
N THR A 512 -0.71 -30.01 -6.69
CA THR A 512 0.47 -30.87 -6.59
C THR A 512 0.67 -31.32 -5.14
N PRO A 513 1.02 -32.60 -4.89
CA PRO A 513 1.38 -33.04 -3.55
C PRO A 513 2.47 -32.14 -2.95
N ILE A 514 2.27 -31.64 -1.73
CA ILE A 514 3.23 -30.78 -0.99
C ILE A 514 4.67 -31.35 -1.09
N GLU A 515 4.79 -32.67 -1.06
CA GLU A 515 6.03 -33.44 -1.13
C GLU A 515 6.82 -33.31 -2.43
N GLN A 516 6.18 -32.95 -3.55
CA GLN A 516 6.84 -32.85 -4.86
C GLN A 516 7.52 -31.49 -5.07
N ASN A 517 7.27 -30.52 -4.19
CA ASN A 517 7.70 -29.13 -4.38
C ASN A 517 8.56 -28.61 -3.22
N PHE A 518 9.08 -29.48 -2.34
CA PHE A 518 10.00 -29.06 -1.29
C PHE A 518 11.24 -28.37 -1.87
N TYR A 519 11.80 -27.41 -1.12
CA TYR A 519 13.13 -26.91 -1.45
C TYR A 519 14.14 -28.07 -1.44
N GLU A 520 15.10 -28.04 -2.38
CA GLU A 520 16.19 -29.02 -2.41
C GLU A 520 16.84 -29.08 -1.02
N ASP A 521 16.77 -30.26 -0.39
CA ASP A 521 17.27 -30.58 0.97
C ASP A 521 16.45 -30.09 2.19
N SER A 522 15.20 -29.61 2.03
CA SER A 522 14.30 -29.32 3.17
C SER A 522 12.99 -30.12 3.14
N HIS A 523 12.25 -30.15 4.26
CA HIS A 523 10.87 -30.68 4.31
C HIS A 523 9.82 -29.56 4.27
N THR A 524 10.22 -28.35 3.83
CA THR A 524 9.34 -27.17 3.80
C THR A 524 9.02 -26.79 2.36
N TYR A 525 7.72 -26.61 2.10
CA TYR A 525 7.17 -26.16 0.84
C TYR A 525 6.88 -24.65 0.89
N PRO A 526 7.44 -23.82 -0.02
CA PRO A 526 6.98 -22.45 -0.20
C PRO A 526 5.63 -22.48 -0.93
N ALA A 527 4.53 -22.31 -0.20
CA ALA A 527 3.20 -22.31 -0.80
C ALA A 527 2.94 -21.07 -1.65
N SER A 528 3.47 -19.92 -1.23
CA SER A 528 3.46 -18.70 -2.03
C SER A 528 4.50 -17.70 -1.54
N VAL A 529 5.11 -16.98 -2.49
CA VAL A 529 5.69 -15.66 -2.25
C VAL A 529 4.78 -14.70 -3.00
N SER A 530 3.75 -14.19 -2.34
CA SER A 530 2.86 -13.20 -2.95
C SER A 530 3.37 -11.79 -2.62
N LEU A 531 3.52 -10.96 -3.64
CA LEU A 531 3.23 -9.55 -3.43
C LEU A 531 1.73 -9.50 -3.15
N GLY A 532 1.34 -9.06 -1.96
CA GLY A 532 -0.06 -8.80 -1.65
C GLY A 532 -0.68 -7.81 -2.64
N ASP A 533 -2.01 -7.71 -2.62
CA ASP A 533 -2.79 -6.91 -3.59
C ASP A 533 -2.44 -5.41 -3.56
N SER A 534 -1.73 -4.97 -2.51
CA SER A 534 -0.97 -3.73 -2.52
C SER A 534 0.53 -4.03 -2.71
N LEU A 535 1.17 -3.33 -3.64
CA LEU A 535 2.63 -3.35 -3.92
C LEU A 535 3.54 -3.17 -2.68
N ASP A 536 2.95 -2.89 -1.51
CA ASP A 536 3.61 -2.54 -0.26
C ASP A 536 3.70 -3.69 0.76
N LYS A 537 3.04 -4.84 0.55
CA LYS A 537 3.08 -5.98 1.49
C LYS A 537 3.58 -7.26 0.81
N LEU A 538 4.81 -7.68 1.09
CA LEU A 538 5.36 -8.96 0.61
C LEU A 538 5.20 -9.99 1.73
N HIS A 539 4.45 -11.07 1.48
CA HIS A 539 4.27 -12.16 2.43
C HIS A 539 4.98 -13.43 1.93
N LEU A 540 5.71 -14.07 2.83
CA LEU A 540 6.29 -15.39 2.60
C LEU A 540 5.45 -16.42 3.35
N LEU A 541 4.84 -17.35 2.61
CA LEU A 541 4.04 -18.44 3.15
C LEU A 541 4.79 -19.76 3.02
N LEU A 542 5.12 -20.38 4.16
CA LEU A 542 5.81 -21.66 4.22
C LEU A 542 4.94 -22.72 4.88
N LEU A 543 4.87 -23.91 4.29
CA LEU A 543 4.16 -25.06 4.82
C LEU A 543 5.16 -26.18 5.17
N THR A 544 5.09 -26.71 6.39
CA THR A 544 5.91 -27.85 6.82
C THR A 544 5.00 -28.94 7.37
N PRO A 545 5.03 -30.18 6.84
CA PRO A 545 4.25 -31.29 7.37
C PRO A 545 4.79 -31.74 8.72
N ILE A 546 3.87 -32.18 9.58
CA ILE A 546 4.18 -32.77 10.89
C ILE A 546 3.94 -34.27 10.77
N TYR A 547 5.04 -35.03 10.76
CA TYR A 547 5.00 -36.48 10.58
C TYR A 547 4.70 -37.21 11.89
N SER A 548 3.90 -38.28 11.76
CA SER A 548 3.63 -39.28 12.78
C SER A 548 4.70 -40.38 12.80
N GLU A 549 4.69 -41.26 13.80
CA GLU A 549 5.68 -42.35 13.91
C GLU A 549 5.64 -43.32 12.73
N ASP A 550 4.48 -43.47 12.09
CA ASP A 550 4.27 -44.31 10.90
C ASP A 550 4.77 -43.68 9.58
N GLY A 551 5.26 -42.43 9.64
CA GLY A 551 5.75 -41.68 8.48
C GLY A 551 4.64 -41.01 7.64
N SER A 552 3.37 -41.12 8.05
CA SER A 552 2.27 -40.31 7.49
C SER A 552 2.25 -38.92 8.13
N TYR A 553 1.54 -37.97 7.51
CA TYR A 553 1.27 -36.67 8.11
C TYR A 553 -0.21 -36.31 7.95
N ASP A 554 -0.82 -35.93 9.07
CA ASP A 554 -2.23 -35.52 9.17
C ASP A 554 -2.38 -34.03 9.52
N ALA A 555 -1.25 -33.34 9.68
CA ALA A 555 -1.19 -31.93 10.01
C ALA A 555 0.00 -31.25 9.33
N ILE A 556 -0.13 -29.94 9.12
CA ILE A 556 0.93 -29.07 8.60
C ILE A 556 0.98 -27.81 9.46
N ILE A 557 2.17 -27.26 9.64
CA ILE A 557 2.36 -25.93 10.19
C ILE A 557 2.62 -24.94 9.06
N MET A 558 1.89 -23.84 9.10
CA MET A 558 2.00 -22.72 8.19
C MET A 558 2.67 -21.56 8.91
N LEU A 559 3.70 -21.00 8.31
CA LEU A 559 4.34 -19.77 8.75
C LEU A 559 4.09 -18.68 7.71
N ASN A 560 3.42 -17.60 8.13
CA ASN A 560 3.29 -16.36 7.36
C ASN A 560 4.26 -15.33 7.92
N ALA A 561 5.23 -14.92 7.10
CA ALA A 561 6.21 -13.89 7.43
C ALA A 561 5.97 -12.62 6.63
N SER A 562 5.59 -11.52 7.30
CA SER A 562 5.58 -10.19 6.67
C SER A 562 7.01 -9.71 6.40
N GLN A 563 7.22 -9.21 5.18
CA GLN A 563 8.48 -8.63 4.72
C GLN A 563 8.39 -7.10 4.61
N ASP A 564 7.44 -6.47 5.29
CA ASP A 564 7.25 -5.02 5.22
C ASP A 564 8.50 -4.26 5.68
N GLN A 565 9.21 -4.78 6.68
CA GLN A 565 10.48 -4.23 7.11
C GLN A 565 11.56 -4.31 6.03
N LEU A 566 11.59 -5.38 5.23
CA LEU A 566 12.51 -5.49 4.09
C LEU A 566 12.18 -4.42 3.05
N ILE A 567 10.89 -4.23 2.70
CA ILE A 567 10.45 -3.19 1.77
C ILE A 567 10.80 -1.79 2.31
N LYS A 568 10.47 -1.49 3.57
CA LYS A 568 10.83 -0.23 4.24
C LYS A 568 12.35 -0.01 4.24
N ALA A 569 13.15 -1.05 4.50
CA ALA A 569 14.61 -0.99 4.47
C ALA A 569 15.15 -0.72 3.06
N ILE A 570 14.58 -1.36 2.03
CA ILE A 570 14.91 -1.11 0.62
C ILE A 570 14.58 0.33 0.24
N LEU A 571 13.39 0.83 0.59
CA LEU A 571 12.98 2.21 0.31
C LEU A 571 13.86 3.23 1.04
N SER A 572 14.16 3.00 2.31
CA SER A 572 15.05 3.85 3.11
C SER A 572 16.47 3.87 2.55
N THR A 573 17.00 2.70 2.18
CA THR A 573 18.32 2.57 1.54
C THR A 573 18.32 3.26 0.17
N GLY A 574 17.27 3.07 -0.63
CA GLY A 574 17.07 3.75 -1.91
C GLY A 574 17.05 5.28 -1.76
N LYS A 575 16.37 5.80 -0.73
CA LYS A 575 16.36 7.24 -0.40
C LYS A 575 17.75 7.75 0.01
N SER A 576 18.47 7.00 0.84
CA SER A 576 19.85 7.32 1.22
C SER A 576 20.78 7.35 0.01
N LEU A 577 20.69 6.35 -0.86
CA LEU A 577 21.43 6.28 -2.13
C LEU A 577 21.09 7.47 -3.04
N LEU A 578 19.82 7.86 -3.14
CA LEU A 578 19.39 9.01 -3.92
C LEU A 578 20.04 10.31 -3.41
N ILE A 579 20.10 10.51 -2.09
CA ILE A 579 20.79 11.66 -1.49
C ILE A 579 22.29 11.64 -1.84
N GLN A 580 22.94 10.48 -1.73
CA GLN A 580 24.35 10.33 -2.09
C GLN A 580 24.61 10.63 -3.58
N VAL A 581 23.70 10.19 -4.46
CA VAL A 581 23.71 10.50 -5.89
C VAL A 581 23.61 11.99 -6.15
N ILE A 582 22.69 12.69 -5.49
CA ILE A 582 22.55 14.15 -5.62
C ILE A 582 23.84 14.84 -5.18
N LEU A 583 24.44 14.43 -4.06
CA LEU A 583 25.71 14.96 -3.59
C LEU A 583 26.85 14.74 -4.60
N LEU A 584 26.92 13.54 -5.19
CA LEU A 584 27.94 13.20 -6.18
C LEU A 584 27.76 13.98 -7.49
N ILE A 585 26.53 14.13 -7.98
CA ILE A 585 26.21 14.98 -9.15
C ILE A 585 26.60 16.43 -8.87
N THR A 586 26.29 16.95 -7.68
CA THR A 586 26.62 18.33 -7.29
C THR A 586 28.13 18.54 -7.25
N LEU A 587 28.88 17.58 -6.70
CA LEU A 587 30.34 17.59 -6.71
C LEU A 587 30.89 17.55 -8.15
N LEU A 588 30.35 16.67 -9.00
CA LEU A 588 30.79 16.51 -10.39
C LEU A 588 30.52 17.75 -11.23
N ILE A 589 29.35 18.37 -11.10
CA ILE A 589 29.02 19.66 -11.74
C ILE A 589 29.98 20.75 -11.26
N THR A 590 30.31 20.77 -9.97
CA THR A 590 31.25 21.75 -9.39
C THR A 590 32.65 21.59 -10.00
N VAL A 591 33.16 20.36 -10.11
CA VAL A 591 34.45 20.08 -10.73
C VAL A 591 34.45 20.46 -12.22
N ILE A 592 33.42 20.09 -12.98
CA ILE A 592 33.29 20.45 -14.40
C ILE A 592 33.25 21.98 -14.57
N ALA A 593 32.50 22.69 -13.71
CA ALA A 593 32.41 24.14 -13.74
C ALA A 593 33.78 24.79 -13.48
N ILE A 594 34.55 24.28 -12.50
CA ILE A 594 35.90 24.78 -12.18
C ILE A 594 36.84 24.57 -13.38
N VAL A 595 36.94 23.35 -13.91
CA VAL A 595 37.81 23.01 -15.05
C VAL A 595 37.46 23.88 -16.26
N THR A 596 36.16 24.00 -16.55
CA THR A 596 35.73 24.78 -17.71
C THR A 596 35.95 26.27 -17.52
N ALA A 597 35.78 26.81 -16.30
CA ALA A 597 36.09 28.20 -16.01
C ALA A 597 37.59 28.50 -16.18
N GLN A 598 38.46 27.56 -15.80
CA GLN A 598 39.90 27.67 -16.04
C GLN A 598 40.22 27.71 -17.54
N ASN A 599 39.68 26.77 -18.31
CA ASN A 599 39.88 26.71 -19.76
C ASN A 599 39.36 27.97 -20.46
N ALA A 600 38.16 28.43 -20.11
CA ALA A 600 37.58 29.65 -20.66
C ALA A 600 38.45 30.89 -20.36
N LYS A 601 39.06 30.96 -19.18
CA LYS A 601 39.97 32.07 -18.81
C LYS A 601 41.23 32.07 -19.68
N SER A 602 41.83 30.90 -19.93
CA SER A 602 43.00 30.76 -20.79
C SER A 602 42.69 31.16 -22.24
N LEU A 603 41.59 30.65 -22.82
CA LEU A 603 41.16 31.06 -24.17
C LEU A 603 40.86 32.56 -24.28
N LYS A 604 40.25 33.16 -23.24
CA LYS A 604 39.96 34.61 -23.24
C LYS A 604 41.24 35.44 -23.25
N ARG A 605 42.31 35.00 -22.60
CA ARG A 605 43.62 35.66 -22.65
C ARG A 605 44.22 35.59 -24.05
N ALA A 606 44.26 34.40 -24.65
CA ALA A 606 44.73 34.23 -26.03
C ALA A 606 43.95 35.12 -27.00
N LYS A 607 42.62 35.15 -26.90
CA LYS A 607 41.76 36.03 -27.70
C LYS A 607 42.14 37.51 -27.56
N ASN A 608 42.41 37.98 -26.34
CA ASN A 608 42.76 39.38 -26.11
C ASN A 608 44.12 39.74 -26.74
N VAL A 609 45.11 38.85 -26.64
CA VAL A 609 46.43 39.04 -27.28
C VAL A 609 46.29 39.06 -28.80
N ILE A 610 45.54 38.11 -29.39
CA ILE A 610 45.23 38.12 -30.84
C ILE A 610 44.58 39.45 -31.26
N ALA A 611 43.65 39.98 -30.46
CA ALA A 611 42.98 41.25 -30.77
C ALA A 611 43.94 42.45 -30.74
N GLN A 612 44.93 42.44 -29.86
CA GLN A 612 45.98 43.48 -29.78
C GLN A 612 46.96 43.37 -30.95
N ILE A 613 47.37 42.15 -31.32
CA ILE A 613 48.18 41.87 -32.52
C ILE A 613 47.46 42.37 -33.78
N ALA A 614 46.16 42.07 -33.91
CA ALA A 614 45.34 42.56 -35.01
C ALA A 614 45.19 44.09 -35.03
N GLY A 615 45.34 44.74 -33.86
CA GLY A 615 45.40 46.19 -33.72
C GLY A 615 46.76 46.81 -34.06
N GLY A 616 47.77 46.00 -34.41
CA GLY A 616 49.11 46.45 -34.81
C GLY A 616 50.16 46.41 -33.70
N ASP A 617 49.83 45.93 -32.50
CA ASP A 617 50.81 45.70 -31.44
C ASP A 617 51.35 44.27 -31.52
N PHE A 618 52.48 44.09 -32.22
CA PHE A 618 53.13 42.79 -32.35
C PHE A 618 54.02 42.42 -31.16
N SER A 619 54.12 43.25 -30.12
CA SER A 619 55.00 42.99 -28.97
C SER A 619 54.34 42.17 -27.87
N VAL A 620 53.02 42.03 -27.91
CA VAL A 620 52.24 41.36 -26.85
C VAL A 620 52.28 39.84 -26.98
N ARG A 621 52.34 39.16 -25.84
CA ARG A 621 52.38 37.69 -25.75
C ARG A 621 51.42 37.19 -24.66
N VAL A 622 51.08 35.91 -24.70
CA VAL A 622 50.32 35.22 -23.66
C VAL A 622 51.29 34.73 -22.58
N ASP A 623 51.39 35.47 -21.48
CA ASP A 623 52.42 35.24 -20.43
C ASP A 623 52.20 33.98 -19.57
N LYS A 624 50.98 33.43 -19.57
CA LYS A 624 50.59 32.28 -18.74
C LYS A 624 49.72 31.32 -19.53
N TYR A 625 50.28 30.16 -19.85
CA TYR A 625 49.61 29.05 -20.52
C TYR A 625 49.64 27.79 -19.64
N THR A 626 48.61 26.95 -19.82
CA THR A 626 48.48 25.62 -19.21
C THR A 626 49.38 24.62 -19.96
N LYS A 627 49.63 23.43 -19.40
CA LYS A 627 50.41 22.36 -20.05
C LYS A 627 49.49 21.34 -20.72
N ASP A 628 48.51 21.84 -21.44
CA ASP A 628 47.45 21.08 -22.10
C ASP A 628 47.23 21.63 -23.52
N GLU A 629 46.26 21.10 -24.24
CA GLU A 629 45.94 21.50 -25.62
C GLU A 629 45.56 23.00 -25.71
N VAL A 630 44.96 23.56 -24.65
CA VAL A 630 44.66 24.99 -24.57
C VAL A 630 45.94 25.82 -24.45
N GLY A 631 46.94 25.30 -23.73
CA GLY A 631 48.27 25.86 -23.65
C GLY A 631 49.02 25.89 -24.97
N GLU A 632 48.96 24.79 -25.74
CA GLU A 632 49.54 24.72 -27.09
C GLU A 632 48.95 25.78 -28.02
N ILE A 633 47.63 26.02 -27.96
CA ILE A 633 47.00 27.10 -28.70
C ILE A 633 47.57 28.47 -28.28
N CYS A 634 47.79 28.69 -26.98
CA CYS A 634 48.36 29.95 -26.49
C CYS A 634 49.81 30.14 -26.95
N MET A 635 50.60 29.06 -27.02
CA MET A 635 51.96 29.10 -27.58
C MET A 635 51.94 29.41 -29.08
N GLY A 636 51.05 28.77 -29.85
CA GLY A 636 50.91 29.06 -31.28
C GLY A 636 50.53 30.52 -31.57
N VAL A 637 49.79 31.18 -30.67
CA VAL A 637 49.53 32.63 -30.77
C VAL A 637 50.80 33.45 -30.59
N ASN A 638 51.68 33.07 -29.68
CA ASN A 638 52.97 33.73 -29.47
C ASN A 638 53.89 33.55 -30.67
N ASP A 639 53.99 32.34 -31.21
CA ASP A 639 54.80 32.04 -32.40
C ASP A 639 54.32 32.85 -33.61
N MET A 640 53.00 33.00 -33.79
CA MET A 640 52.42 33.86 -34.82
C MET A 640 52.79 35.33 -34.62
N ALA A 641 52.78 35.81 -33.38
CA ALA A 641 53.16 37.19 -33.05
C ALA A 641 54.65 37.43 -33.37
N ASP A 642 55.53 36.49 -33.03
CA ASP A 642 56.97 36.54 -33.34
C ASP A 642 57.22 36.61 -34.84
N GLN A 643 56.52 35.79 -35.63
CA GLN A 643 56.64 35.79 -37.10
C GLN A 643 56.16 37.10 -37.73
N LEU A 644 55.03 37.65 -37.27
CA LEU A 644 54.51 38.93 -37.76
C LEU A 644 55.44 40.10 -37.39
N GLU A 645 55.96 40.11 -36.16
CA GLU A 645 56.92 41.13 -35.73
C GLU A 645 58.20 41.12 -36.58
N ALA A 646 58.73 39.92 -36.86
CA ALA A 646 59.88 39.75 -37.73
C ALA A 646 59.61 40.25 -39.15
N TYR A 647 58.46 39.86 -39.73
CA TYR A 647 58.05 40.28 -41.07
C TYR A 647 57.89 41.80 -41.20
N PHE A 648 57.26 42.46 -40.21
CA PHE A 648 57.12 43.92 -40.21
C PHE A 648 58.44 44.66 -39.98
N LYS A 649 59.35 44.14 -39.15
CA LYS A 649 60.70 44.68 -39.01
C LYS A 649 61.48 44.62 -40.32
N GLU A 650 61.41 43.47 -41.01
CA GLU A 650 62.04 43.30 -42.32
C GLU A 650 61.44 44.23 -43.37
N LYS A 651 60.10 44.34 -43.41
CA LYS A 651 59.40 45.27 -44.31
C LYS A 651 59.78 46.72 -44.05
N ASN A 652 59.78 47.18 -42.80
CA ASN A 652 60.19 48.54 -42.43
C ASN A 652 61.66 48.80 -42.78
N HIS A 653 62.54 47.80 -42.55
CA HIS A 653 63.94 47.89 -42.94
C HIS A 653 64.07 48.09 -44.47
N ASN A 654 63.31 47.31 -45.25
CA ASN A 654 63.28 47.42 -46.71
C ASN A 654 62.65 48.73 -47.21
N GLU A 655 61.57 49.22 -46.59
CA GLU A 655 60.97 50.53 -46.92
C GLU A 655 61.92 51.68 -46.60
N GLN A 656 62.58 51.69 -45.44
CA GLN A 656 63.64 52.67 -45.12
C GLN A 656 64.81 52.62 -46.11
N PHE A 657 65.18 51.42 -46.56
CA PHE A 657 66.17 51.24 -47.61
C PHE A 657 65.68 51.88 -48.92
N TYR A 658 64.43 51.68 -49.31
CA TYR A 658 63.81 52.25 -50.51
C TYR A 658 63.71 53.78 -50.49
N TYR A 659 63.30 54.39 -49.37
CA TYR A 659 63.24 55.85 -49.22
C TYR A 659 64.61 56.53 -49.29
N LYS A 660 65.70 55.79 -49.03
CA LYS A 660 67.08 56.28 -49.21
C LYS A 660 67.46 56.47 -50.70
N PHE A 661 66.68 55.93 -51.63
CA PHE A 661 66.94 55.97 -53.07
C PHE A 661 65.86 56.71 -53.90
N VAL A 662 64.82 57.26 -53.28
CA VAL A 662 63.83 58.11 -53.97
C VAL A 662 64.10 59.58 -53.63
N PRO A 663 64.44 60.44 -54.59
CA PRO A 663 64.69 61.86 -54.31
C PRO A 663 63.38 62.57 -53.93
N GLU A 664 63.41 63.33 -52.83
CA GLU A 664 62.35 64.29 -52.51
C GLU A 664 62.26 65.31 -53.66
N LYS A 665 61.06 65.52 -54.19
CA LYS A 665 60.78 66.54 -55.21
C LYS A 665 60.58 67.90 -54.60
#